data_AF-D7C0J5-F1
#
_entry.id   AF-D7C0J5-F1
#
_cell.length_a   1.000
_cell.length_b   1.000
_cell.length_c   1.000
_cell.angle_alpha   90.00
_cell.angle_beta   90.00
_cell.angle_gamma   90.00
#
_symmetry.space_group_name_H-M   'P 1'
#
loop_
_entity.id
_entity.type
_entity.pdbx_description
1 polymer ?
#
loop_
_entity_poly.entity_id
_entity_poly.type
_entity_poly.pdbx_seq_one_letter_code
_entity_poly.pdbx_strand_id
1 'polypeptide(L)'
;MWLADDDFKQAGPLMLDLLRQVIVGHAGPGVMGDQDVVRRVLAAAATAGKAGVPFRDFVDLPVVRLAAGWLNGGGAQSEAVDALKPSGPDQQLGEVERSRMFWAWVKTMDLLSAPGMDMDKVDKLAVRVLHLDPDHDVEPHHRERLRVRLTQAFAVGRGASDPDVAAAYALEEEYGAFTGTGLDTVQDGARGSGLDFTGQPRSGTVNLAQILAPGGLKNAPWRHQGPNQQATEPAPYLVRIELDELDPDSILLVIGDAVLQMPVREFLELMANDLTLTGKEEGTLIVLSHAWPAPGIGEVARRLAQRLGREVGWTDTPTDLSGKDDQNRSVLTVLAASDAVWRKAEVEAPQPPVPNAPRPIPRPYPRSGPPGPAAPTAAPPTTATTTRPTALGSAAPSGLAAASSATPPGEKPEDPASFLDDGVPSEPEESEESALSGAPPASPWDMARIRYAEEALDYEERLVTYLAADERINAEFARVVEAFWALVLHNGMDYRKFGSELPSENGAVGTSFESLQRVVESGNLRERADFLFAGAANGLLPDLTGGRVRRHPVVMGERDDRRKTEAYTRYKQRTEELRALGIDDAVIAEEVEDLMAVVRTPLRPEDVRPPLSQDERLIAVRASDGKLLWMPAGLSEELPMSAGLQQRSQESGGLVLTGTSGSTHFILTLVARLSNLANFPVDLGLIRAGLVSTMAYVGDHSFHEVMAGAQLVLDEVAHPGVPDYVDGRYRYRNVYPLTEEELRAHVARDGLFPDEHAMALFAELDDGAEEGSESDDGDDSSDR
;
A
#
# COMPACT_ATOMS: atom_id res chain seq x y z
N MET A 1 -23.59 -26.20 14.87
CA MET A 1 -24.49 -25.09 14.48
C MET A 1 -24.58 -24.98 12.97
N TRP A 2 -23.57 -24.46 12.26
CA TRP A 2 -23.59 -24.30 10.80
C TRP A 2 -24.17 -25.50 10.02
N LEU A 3 -23.55 -26.69 10.10
CA LEU A 3 -24.02 -27.88 9.39
C LEU A 3 -25.32 -28.50 9.96
N ALA A 4 -25.72 -28.08 11.16
CA ALA A 4 -26.93 -28.57 11.82
C ALA A 4 -28.16 -27.71 11.47
N ASP A 5 -27.95 -26.55 10.85
CA ASP A 5 -29.00 -25.68 10.37
C ASP A 5 -29.41 -26.12 8.95
N ASP A 6 -30.69 -26.43 8.76
CA ASP A 6 -31.22 -26.96 7.50
C ASP A 6 -31.04 -25.98 6.34
N ASP A 7 -31.02 -24.67 6.60
CA ASP A 7 -30.85 -23.64 5.58
C ASP A 7 -29.45 -23.71 4.92
N PHE A 8 -28.43 -24.13 5.68
CA PHE A 8 -27.02 -24.14 5.24
C PHE A 8 -26.46 -25.53 4.96
N LYS A 9 -27.28 -26.57 5.13
CA LYS A 9 -26.86 -27.98 4.97
C LYS A 9 -26.21 -28.28 3.62
N GLN A 10 -26.57 -27.54 2.57
CA GLN A 10 -26.02 -27.70 1.23
C GLN A 10 -24.76 -26.87 0.96
N ALA A 11 -24.45 -25.87 1.80
CA ALA A 11 -23.35 -24.91 1.61
C ALA A 11 -21.96 -25.50 1.89
N GLY A 12 -21.89 -26.73 2.41
CA GLY A 12 -20.65 -27.45 2.66
C GLY A 12 -19.90 -26.95 3.92
N PRO A 13 -18.60 -27.23 4.03
CA PRO A 13 -17.85 -27.01 5.26
C PRO A 13 -17.71 -25.52 5.64
N LEU A 14 -17.47 -25.30 6.93
CA LEU A 14 -17.18 -23.97 7.47
C LEU A 14 -15.82 -23.48 6.94
N MET A 15 -15.80 -22.29 6.34
CA MET A 15 -14.60 -21.63 5.84
C MET A 15 -14.07 -20.61 6.83
N LEU A 16 -12.78 -20.26 6.71
CA LEU A 16 -12.18 -19.22 7.54
C LEU A 16 -12.90 -17.87 7.35
N ASP A 17 -13.28 -17.52 6.12
CA ASP A 17 -14.04 -16.30 5.81
C ASP A 17 -15.37 -16.23 6.58
N LEU A 18 -16.10 -17.35 6.70
CA LEU A 18 -17.32 -17.44 7.52
C LEU A 18 -17.01 -17.18 8.99
N LEU A 19 -15.96 -17.82 9.51
CA LEU A 19 -15.55 -17.61 10.90
C LEU A 19 -15.28 -16.13 11.14
N ARG A 20 -14.61 -15.44 10.21
CA ARG A 20 -14.37 -13.99 10.29
C ARG A 20 -15.68 -13.20 10.33
N GLN A 21 -16.61 -13.50 9.42
CA GLN A 21 -17.91 -12.83 9.37
C GLN A 21 -18.75 -13.09 10.62
N VAL A 22 -18.72 -14.30 11.19
CA VAL A 22 -19.41 -14.64 12.45
C VAL A 22 -18.83 -13.85 13.62
N ILE A 23 -17.51 -13.77 13.72
CA ILE A 23 -16.83 -12.99 14.76
C ILE A 23 -17.22 -11.52 14.63
N VAL A 24 -17.14 -10.93 13.43
CA VAL A 24 -17.50 -9.53 13.19
C VAL A 24 -19.00 -9.28 13.43
N GLY A 25 -19.88 -10.16 12.97
CA GLY A 25 -21.33 -10.02 13.14
C GLY A 25 -21.79 -10.17 14.59
N HIS A 26 -21.07 -10.93 15.41
CA HIS A 26 -21.41 -11.17 16.81
C HIS A 26 -20.70 -10.18 17.78
N ALA A 27 -19.50 -9.71 17.45
CA ALA A 27 -18.68 -8.88 18.34
C ALA A 27 -18.33 -7.49 17.79
N GLY A 28 -18.74 -7.15 16.57
CA GLY A 28 -18.47 -5.86 15.91
C GLY A 28 -17.24 -5.85 15.00
N PRO A 29 -17.07 -4.82 14.15
CA PRO A 29 -15.91 -4.68 13.27
C PRO A 29 -14.60 -4.44 14.07
N GLY A 30 -13.45 -4.82 13.51
CA GLY A 30 -12.13 -4.54 14.09
C GLY A 30 -11.59 -5.57 15.11
N VAL A 31 -12.39 -6.57 15.50
CA VAL A 31 -12.07 -7.50 16.59
C VAL A 31 -11.35 -8.79 16.17
N MET A 32 -11.02 -8.94 14.88
CA MET A 32 -10.44 -10.17 14.30
C MET A 32 -9.02 -10.51 14.80
N GLY A 33 -8.30 -9.54 15.37
CA GLY A 33 -6.97 -9.72 15.95
C GLY A 33 -6.98 -10.09 17.43
N ASP A 34 -8.12 -9.94 18.12
CA ASP A 34 -8.27 -10.23 19.55
C ASP A 34 -8.66 -11.71 19.75
N GLN A 35 -7.69 -12.51 20.18
CA GLN A 35 -7.89 -13.95 20.39
C GLN A 35 -8.97 -14.26 21.44
N ASP A 36 -9.18 -13.38 22.42
CA ASP A 36 -10.13 -13.58 23.49
C ASP A 36 -11.55 -13.25 23.05
N VAL A 37 -11.74 -12.25 22.18
CA VAL A 37 -13.02 -12.04 21.49
C VAL A 37 -13.37 -13.27 20.66
N VAL A 38 -12.42 -13.80 19.89
CA VAL A 38 -12.64 -15.02 19.08
C VAL A 38 -13.02 -16.20 19.97
N ARG A 39 -12.31 -16.42 21.09
CA ARG A 39 -12.65 -17.49 22.05
C ARG A 39 -14.04 -17.30 22.66
N ARG A 40 -14.42 -16.07 23.04
CA ARG A 40 -15.74 -15.76 23.60
C ARG A 40 -16.86 -16.02 22.59
N VAL A 41 -16.73 -15.56 21.35
CA VAL A 41 -17.73 -15.82 20.29
C VAL A 41 -17.85 -17.33 20.02
N LEU A 42 -16.74 -18.05 19.97
CA LEU A 42 -16.75 -19.52 19.79
C LEU A 42 -17.40 -20.25 20.98
N ALA A 43 -17.16 -19.80 22.22
CA ALA A 43 -17.79 -20.36 23.41
C ALA A 43 -19.30 -20.06 23.47
N ALA A 44 -19.70 -18.84 23.08
CA ALA A 44 -21.11 -18.45 22.93
C ALA A 44 -21.81 -19.31 21.88
N ALA A 45 -21.17 -19.50 20.71
CA ALA A 45 -21.66 -20.39 19.66
C ALA A 45 -21.77 -21.84 20.18
N ALA A 46 -20.76 -22.36 20.88
CA ALA A 46 -20.82 -23.70 21.45
C ALA A 46 -22.00 -23.90 22.43
N THR A 47 -22.30 -22.87 23.23
CA THR A 47 -23.42 -22.87 24.18
C THR A 47 -24.76 -22.81 23.46
N ALA A 48 -24.93 -21.87 22.52
CA ALA A 48 -26.12 -21.73 21.70
C ALA A 48 -26.43 -23.01 20.91
N GLY A 49 -25.38 -23.65 20.35
CA GLY A 49 -25.50 -24.91 19.64
C GLY A 49 -25.99 -26.08 20.52
N LYS A 50 -25.54 -26.16 21.78
CA LYS A 50 -26.03 -27.17 22.74
C LYS A 50 -27.50 -26.94 23.11
N ALA A 51 -27.94 -25.68 23.13
CA ALA A 51 -29.33 -25.30 23.38
C ALA A 51 -30.24 -25.49 22.16
N GLY A 52 -29.71 -25.87 20.99
CA GLY A 52 -30.47 -26.08 19.77
C GLY A 52 -30.86 -24.78 19.05
N VAL A 53 -30.18 -23.66 19.33
CA VAL A 53 -30.40 -22.39 18.64
C VAL A 53 -29.93 -22.51 17.17
N PRO A 54 -30.79 -22.22 16.17
CA PRO A 54 -30.40 -22.19 14.76
C PRO A 54 -29.25 -21.20 14.50
N PHE A 55 -28.40 -21.48 13.50
CA PHE A 55 -27.26 -20.61 13.19
C PHE A 55 -27.73 -19.22 12.73
N ARG A 56 -28.81 -19.16 11.95
CA ARG A 56 -29.42 -17.90 11.48
C ARG A 56 -29.92 -16.97 12.61
N ASP A 57 -30.23 -17.54 13.77
CA ASP A 57 -30.74 -16.81 14.93
C ASP A 57 -29.61 -16.39 15.89
N PHE A 58 -28.40 -16.94 15.71
CA PHE A 58 -27.22 -16.62 16.51
C PHE A 58 -26.46 -15.40 15.99
N VAL A 59 -26.41 -15.20 14.67
CA VAL A 59 -25.67 -14.08 14.05
C VAL A 59 -26.36 -13.62 12.77
N ASP A 60 -26.39 -12.29 12.56
CA ASP A 60 -27.03 -11.69 11.40
C ASP A 60 -26.06 -11.59 10.21
N LEU A 61 -26.17 -12.53 9.26
CA LEU A 61 -25.35 -12.57 8.05
C LEU A 61 -26.24 -12.54 6.79
N PRO A 62 -26.72 -11.35 6.37
CA PRO A 62 -27.73 -11.23 5.32
C PRO A 62 -27.28 -11.78 3.96
N VAL A 63 -26.04 -11.50 3.53
CA VAL A 63 -25.51 -12.01 2.26
C VAL A 63 -25.35 -13.54 2.28
N VAL A 64 -24.88 -14.10 3.39
CA VAL A 64 -24.74 -15.55 3.57
C VAL A 64 -26.10 -16.26 3.53
N ARG A 65 -27.15 -15.64 4.09
CA ARG A 65 -28.53 -16.15 3.99
C ARG A 65 -29.07 -16.07 2.56
N LEU A 66 -28.82 -14.98 1.85
CA LEU A 66 -29.22 -14.85 0.45
C LEU A 66 -28.51 -15.91 -0.42
N ALA A 67 -27.23 -16.17 -0.18
CA ALA A 67 -26.47 -17.21 -0.85
C ALA A 67 -27.05 -18.61 -0.59
N ALA A 68 -27.51 -18.87 0.64
CA ALA A 68 -28.13 -20.14 1.00
C ALA A 68 -29.48 -20.32 0.29
N GLY A 69 -30.28 -19.25 0.21
CA GLY A 69 -31.51 -19.23 -0.57
C GLY A 69 -31.26 -19.49 -2.07
N TRP A 70 -30.23 -18.85 -2.65
CA TRP A 70 -29.81 -19.10 -4.03
C TRP A 70 -29.36 -20.55 -4.24
N LEU A 71 -28.53 -21.09 -3.34
CA LEU A 71 -28.02 -22.47 -3.41
C LEU A 71 -29.13 -23.52 -3.31
N ASN A 72 -30.12 -23.29 -2.45
CA ASN A 72 -31.28 -24.16 -2.29
C ASN A 72 -32.33 -23.98 -3.41
N GLY A 73 -32.15 -22.98 -4.27
CA GLY A 73 -32.98 -22.74 -5.45
C GLY A 73 -32.54 -23.55 -6.69
N GLY A 74 -33.29 -23.42 -7.78
CA GLY A 74 -33.02 -24.15 -9.02
C GLY A 74 -31.86 -23.61 -9.89
N GLY A 75 -31.50 -22.33 -9.75
CA GLY A 75 -30.52 -21.66 -10.61
C GLY A 75 -29.05 -21.90 -10.25
N ALA A 76 -28.75 -22.26 -9.00
CA ALA A 76 -27.38 -22.45 -8.53
C ALA A 76 -26.69 -23.64 -9.23
N GLN A 77 -27.43 -24.71 -9.54
CA GLN A 77 -26.88 -25.88 -10.22
C GLN A 77 -26.38 -25.52 -11.63
N SER A 78 -27.18 -24.79 -12.41
CA SER A 78 -26.79 -24.41 -13.78
C SER A 78 -25.58 -23.48 -13.80
N GLU A 79 -25.58 -22.44 -12.96
CA GLU A 79 -24.45 -21.50 -12.89
C GLU A 79 -23.14 -22.20 -12.48
N ALA A 80 -23.24 -23.15 -11.55
CA ALA A 80 -22.10 -23.90 -11.06
C ALA A 80 -21.56 -24.91 -12.08
N VAL A 81 -22.42 -25.53 -12.89
CA VAL A 81 -22.00 -26.38 -14.03
C VAL A 81 -21.27 -25.52 -15.07
N ASP A 82 -21.80 -24.34 -15.39
CA ASP A 82 -21.17 -23.41 -16.33
C ASP A 82 -19.82 -22.90 -15.82
N ALA A 83 -19.73 -22.57 -14.53
CA ALA A 83 -18.52 -22.05 -13.89
C ALA A 83 -17.40 -23.11 -13.77
N LEU A 84 -17.75 -24.29 -13.25
CA LEU A 84 -16.77 -25.28 -12.81
C LEU A 84 -16.50 -26.37 -13.85
N LYS A 85 -17.31 -26.42 -14.91
CA LYS A 85 -17.17 -27.34 -16.06
C LYS A 85 -16.86 -28.79 -15.60
N PRO A 86 -17.68 -29.38 -14.69
CA PRO A 86 -17.37 -30.66 -14.05
C PRO A 86 -17.26 -31.80 -15.08
N SER A 87 -16.25 -32.65 -14.91
CA SER A 87 -16.01 -33.80 -15.78
C SER A 87 -16.85 -35.01 -15.34
N GLY A 88 -17.69 -35.56 -16.23
CA GLY A 88 -18.46 -36.79 -15.97
C GLY A 88 -19.79 -36.85 -16.71
N PRO A 89 -20.41 -38.05 -16.83
CA PRO A 89 -21.64 -38.26 -17.60
C PRO A 89 -22.88 -37.56 -17.01
N ASP A 90 -22.90 -37.31 -15.70
CA ASP A 90 -24.07 -36.74 -15.01
C ASP A 90 -23.94 -35.24 -14.70
N GLN A 91 -22.77 -34.63 -14.91
CA GLN A 91 -22.47 -33.21 -14.60
C GLN A 91 -22.97 -32.73 -13.23
N GLN A 92 -23.11 -33.64 -12.26
CA GLN A 92 -23.59 -33.32 -10.92
C GLN A 92 -22.45 -32.74 -10.08
N LEU A 93 -22.74 -31.64 -9.40
CA LEU A 93 -21.81 -30.98 -8.48
C LEU A 93 -21.69 -31.81 -7.20
N GLY A 94 -20.45 -32.07 -6.78
CA GLY A 94 -20.17 -32.61 -5.45
C GLY A 94 -20.34 -31.55 -4.36
N GLU A 95 -20.13 -31.96 -3.11
CA GLU A 95 -20.22 -31.06 -1.95
C GLU A 95 -19.18 -29.94 -2.01
N VAL A 96 -17.98 -30.24 -2.50
CA VAL A 96 -16.88 -29.26 -2.63
C VAL A 96 -17.21 -28.21 -3.69
N GLU A 97 -17.71 -28.62 -4.85
CA GLU A 97 -18.11 -27.72 -5.92
C GLU A 97 -19.27 -26.81 -5.50
N ARG A 98 -20.28 -27.35 -4.80
CA ARG A 98 -21.38 -26.55 -4.25
C ARG A 98 -20.89 -25.54 -3.21
N SER A 99 -20.01 -25.95 -2.30
CA SER A 99 -19.45 -25.05 -1.29
C SER A 99 -18.63 -23.93 -1.92
N ARG A 100 -17.79 -24.25 -2.90
CA ARG A 100 -17.01 -23.28 -3.67
C ARG A 100 -17.90 -22.24 -4.34
N MET A 101 -18.98 -22.68 -4.99
CA MET A 101 -19.92 -21.78 -5.66
C MET A 101 -20.72 -20.92 -4.68
N PHE A 102 -21.14 -21.49 -3.56
CA PHE A 102 -21.76 -20.74 -2.46
C PHE A 102 -20.85 -19.60 -1.99
N TRP A 103 -19.58 -19.88 -1.68
CA TRP A 103 -18.64 -18.87 -1.20
C TRP A 103 -18.25 -17.84 -2.26
N ALA A 104 -18.19 -18.24 -3.53
CA ALA A 104 -17.97 -17.33 -4.64
C ALA A 104 -19.14 -16.35 -4.82
N TRP A 105 -20.36 -16.82 -4.64
CA TRP A 105 -21.56 -15.98 -4.68
C TRP A 105 -21.59 -15.00 -3.50
N VAL A 106 -21.26 -15.46 -2.29
CA VAL A 106 -21.12 -14.59 -1.10
C VAL A 106 -20.12 -13.47 -1.39
N LYS A 107 -18.92 -13.78 -1.88
CA LYS A 107 -17.89 -12.78 -2.21
C LYS A 107 -18.35 -11.77 -3.26
N THR A 108 -19.12 -12.24 -4.25
CA THR A 108 -19.69 -11.36 -5.27
C THR A 108 -20.69 -10.38 -4.68
N MET A 109 -21.60 -10.86 -3.85
CA MET A 109 -22.63 -10.01 -3.27
C MET A 109 -22.09 -9.09 -2.17
N ASP A 110 -21.08 -9.53 -1.41
CA ASP A 110 -20.34 -8.68 -0.50
C ASP A 110 -19.65 -7.53 -1.26
N LEU A 111 -19.08 -7.81 -2.44
CA LEU A 111 -18.50 -6.78 -3.32
C LEU A 111 -19.57 -5.81 -3.83
N LEU A 112 -20.65 -6.33 -4.44
CA LEU A 112 -21.70 -5.51 -5.06
C LEU A 112 -22.59 -4.75 -4.07
N SER A 113 -22.59 -5.17 -2.80
CA SER A 113 -23.36 -4.53 -1.72
C SER A 113 -22.48 -3.80 -0.71
N ALA A 114 -21.18 -3.64 -1.00
CA ALA A 114 -20.23 -3.01 -0.10
C ALA A 114 -20.64 -1.55 0.22
N PRO A 115 -20.36 -1.04 1.43
CA PRO A 115 -20.58 0.36 1.76
C PRO A 115 -19.90 1.29 0.75
N GLY A 116 -20.68 2.20 0.16
CA GLY A 116 -20.21 3.10 -0.89
C GLY A 116 -20.29 2.53 -2.32
N MET A 117 -20.78 1.30 -2.52
CA MET A 117 -21.14 0.76 -3.83
C MET A 117 -22.62 1.04 -4.12
N ASP A 118 -22.90 2.20 -4.71
CA ASP A 118 -24.23 2.54 -5.22
C ASP A 118 -24.47 1.93 -6.62
N MET A 119 -25.70 2.06 -7.12
CA MET A 119 -26.09 1.50 -8.41
C MET A 119 -25.29 2.06 -9.59
N ASP A 120 -24.89 3.34 -9.55
CA ASP A 120 -24.07 3.97 -10.60
C ASP A 120 -22.67 3.32 -10.65
N LYS A 121 -22.08 3.01 -9.51
CA LYS A 121 -20.80 2.30 -9.43
C LYS A 121 -20.91 0.84 -9.88
N VAL A 122 -22.00 0.16 -9.55
CA VAL A 122 -22.28 -1.19 -10.08
C VAL A 122 -22.41 -1.15 -11.60
N ASP A 123 -23.04 -0.11 -12.14
CA ASP A 123 -23.19 0.06 -13.59
C ASP A 123 -21.86 0.34 -14.27
N LYS A 124 -21.02 1.20 -13.71
CA LYS A 124 -19.65 1.44 -14.19
C LYS A 124 -18.80 0.18 -14.14
N LEU A 125 -18.94 -0.62 -13.08
CA LEU A 125 -18.26 -1.91 -12.99
C LEU A 125 -18.77 -2.89 -14.05
N ALA A 126 -20.08 -2.88 -14.35
CA ALA A 126 -20.66 -3.70 -15.41
C ALA A 126 -20.14 -3.29 -16.79
N VAL A 127 -20.09 -1.98 -17.08
CA VAL A 127 -19.54 -1.45 -18.34
C VAL A 127 -18.10 -1.91 -18.54
N ARG A 128 -17.26 -1.78 -17.50
CA ARG A 128 -15.85 -2.19 -17.58
C ARG A 128 -15.69 -3.70 -17.71
N VAL A 129 -16.27 -4.49 -16.80
CA VAL A 129 -16.03 -5.94 -16.74
C VAL A 129 -16.64 -6.65 -17.94
N LEU A 130 -17.77 -6.18 -18.46
CA LEU A 130 -18.42 -6.79 -19.63
C LEU A 130 -18.00 -6.13 -20.95
N HIS A 131 -17.01 -5.23 -20.92
CA HIS A 131 -16.52 -4.45 -22.06
C HIS A 131 -17.64 -3.86 -22.93
N LEU A 132 -18.63 -3.25 -22.27
CA LEU A 132 -19.70 -2.52 -22.94
C LEU A 132 -19.18 -1.16 -23.43
N ASP A 133 -19.93 -0.53 -24.33
CA ASP A 133 -19.64 0.85 -24.73
C ASP A 133 -19.64 1.76 -23.47
N PRO A 134 -18.69 2.70 -23.32
CA PRO A 134 -18.65 3.60 -22.16
C PRO A 134 -19.95 4.37 -21.91
N ASP A 135 -20.70 4.69 -22.97
CA ASP A 135 -21.98 5.41 -22.91
C ASP A 135 -23.20 4.46 -22.89
N HIS A 136 -22.98 3.15 -22.71
CA HIS A 136 -24.04 2.14 -22.72
C HIS A 136 -24.96 2.25 -21.51
N ASP A 137 -26.28 2.17 -21.76
CA ASP A 137 -27.29 2.17 -20.70
C ASP A 137 -27.39 0.80 -20.02
N VAL A 138 -27.04 0.73 -18.73
CA VAL A 138 -26.96 -0.52 -17.99
C VAL A 138 -28.34 -0.95 -17.47
N GLU A 139 -28.96 -1.86 -18.22
CA GLU A 139 -30.19 -2.54 -17.81
C GLU A 139 -29.99 -3.64 -16.75
N PRO A 140 -31.05 -4.09 -16.04
CA PRO A 140 -30.97 -5.15 -15.03
C PRO A 140 -30.29 -6.45 -15.49
N HIS A 141 -30.46 -6.83 -16.76
CA HIS A 141 -29.84 -8.04 -17.30
C HIS A 141 -28.31 -7.94 -17.42
N HIS A 142 -27.74 -6.72 -17.59
CA HIS A 142 -26.29 -6.50 -17.56
C HIS A 142 -25.73 -6.64 -16.15
N ARG A 143 -26.46 -6.13 -15.13
CA ARG A 143 -26.07 -6.28 -13.72
C ARG A 143 -26.08 -7.75 -13.30
N GLU A 144 -27.06 -8.50 -13.76
CA GLU A 144 -27.11 -9.94 -13.54
C GLU A 144 -25.93 -10.66 -14.23
N ARG A 145 -25.61 -10.29 -15.48
CA ARG A 145 -24.41 -10.80 -16.16
C ARG A 145 -23.12 -10.48 -15.41
N LEU A 146 -22.96 -9.26 -14.91
CA LEU A 146 -21.82 -8.88 -14.07
C LEU A 146 -21.71 -9.80 -12.83
N ARG A 147 -22.81 -9.97 -12.09
CA ARG A 147 -22.84 -10.85 -10.90
C ARG A 147 -22.46 -12.28 -11.25
N VAL A 148 -23.01 -12.84 -12.34
CA VAL A 148 -22.65 -14.18 -12.81
C VAL A 148 -21.15 -14.27 -13.07
N ARG A 149 -20.56 -13.30 -13.80
CA ARG A 149 -19.11 -13.31 -14.13
C ARG A 149 -18.22 -13.20 -12.91
N LEU A 150 -18.54 -12.30 -11.99
CA LEU A 150 -17.80 -12.17 -10.73
C LEU A 150 -17.87 -13.47 -9.91
N THR A 151 -19.06 -14.10 -9.86
CA THR A 151 -19.25 -15.38 -9.15
C THR A 151 -18.40 -16.48 -9.78
N GLN A 152 -18.42 -16.59 -11.10
CA GLN A 152 -17.62 -17.57 -11.85
C GLN A 152 -16.11 -17.36 -11.63
N ALA A 153 -15.66 -16.11 -11.70
CA ALA A 153 -14.27 -15.72 -11.46
C ALA A 153 -13.81 -16.14 -10.04
N PHE A 154 -14.56 -15.77 -9.00
CA PHE A 154 -14.24 -16.18 -7.63
C PHE A 154 -14.27 -17.70 -7.45
N ALA A 155 -15.19 -18.40 -8.12
CA ALA A 155 -15.32 -19.85 -8.03
C ALA A 155 -14.08 -20.57 -8.55
N VAL A 156 -13.48 -20.09 -9.65
CA VAL A 156 -12.23 -20.67 -10.19
C VAL A 156 -10.97 -20.11 -9.51
N GLY A 157 -11.14 -19.29 -8.47
CA GLY A 157 -10.05 -18.77 -7.63
C GLY A 157 -9.43 -17.47 -8.12
N ARG A 158 -10.09 -16.74 -9.02
CA ARG A 158 -9.68 -15.38 -9.43
C ARG A 158 -10.00 -14.38 -8.31
N GLY A 159 -9.10 -13.44 -8.07
CA GLY A 159 -9.31 -12.31 -7.15
C GLY A 159 -10.22 -11.23 -7.76
N ALA A 160 -11.47 -11.56 -8.09
CA ALA A 160 -12.38 -10.70 -8.85
C ALA A 160 -12.89 -9.44 -8.10
N SER A 161 -12.39 -9.19 -6.89
CA SER A 161 -12.51 -7.88 -6.24
C SER A 161 -11.68 -6.81 -6.97
N ASP A 162 -10.61 -7.23 -7.66
CA ASP A 162 -9.88 -6.39 -8.59
C ASP A 162 -10.64 -6.34 -9.94
N PRO A 163 -11.07 -5.15 -10.40
CA PRO A 163 -11.78 -5.03 -11.66
C PRO A 163 -10.94 -5.46 -12.87
N ASP A 164 -9.60 -5.36 -12.82
CA ASP A 164 -8.74 -5.81 -13.92
C ASP A 164 -8.80 -7.34 -14.08
N VAL A 165 -8.79 -8.06 -12.95
CA VAL A 165 -8.91 -9.52 -12.91
C VAL A 165 -10.31 -9.97 -13.35
N ALA A 166 -11.36 -9.27 -12.91
CA ALA A 166 -12.74 -9.56 -13.29
C ALA A 166 -12.97 -9.35 -14.80
N ALA A 167 -12.48 -8.23 -15.34
CA ALA A 167 -12.57 -7.90 -16.76
C ALA A 167 -11.79 -8.90 -17.62
N ALA A 168 -10.56 -9.27 -17.22
CA ALA A 168 -9.78 -10.30 -17.91
C ALA A 168 -10.53 -11.65 -17.97
N TYR A 169 -11.12 -12.09 -16.85
CA TYR A 169 -11.90 -13.32 -16.82
C TYR A 169 -13.15 -13.25 -17.72
N ALA A 170 -13.82 -12.10 -17.77
CA ALA A 170 -14.94 -11.89 -18.68
C ALA A 170 -14.49 -11.96 -20.16
N LEU A 171 -13.32 -11.41 -20.52
CA LEU A 171 -12.76 -11.55 -21.87
C LEU A 171 -12.56 -13.02 -22.27
N GLU A 172 -12.07 -13.85 -21.33
CA GLU A 172 -11.88 -15.29 -21.54
C GLU A 172 -13.21 -15.98 -21.87
N GLU A 173 -14.25 -15.74 -21.06
CA GLU A 173 -15.51 -16.49 -21.14
C GLU A 173 -16.53 -15.88 -22.13
N GLU A 174 -16.55 -14.56 -22.34
CA GLU A 174 -17.52 -13.89 -23.22
C GLU A 174 -17.05 -13.85 -24.67
N TYR A 175 -15.76 -13.58 -24.89
CA TYR A 175 -15.20 -13.36 -26.22
C TYR A 175 -14.32 -14.52 -26.69
N GLY A 176 -13.98 -15.47 -25.81
CA GLY A 176 -13.11 -16.58 -26.17
C GLY A 176 -11.68 -16.12 -26.45
N ALA A 177 -11.14 -15.30 -25.55
CA ALA A 177 -9.84 -14.62 -25.71
C ALA A 177 -8.69 -15.53 -26.17
N PHE A 178 -8.68 -16.81 -25.79
CA PHE A 178 -7.63 -17.77 -26.19
C PHE A 178 -8.04 -18.76 -27.30
N THR A 179 -9.33 -18.88 -27.63
CA THR A 179 -9.80 -19.77 -28.70
C THR A 179 -9.83 -19.05 -30.05
N GLY A 180 -10.16 -17.76 -30.05
CA GLY A 180 -10.23 -16.91 -31.24
C GLY A 180 -8.87 -16.48 -31.80
N THR A 181 -7.86 -16.38 -30.96
CA THR A 181 -6.61 -15.64 -31.24
C THR A 181 -5.37 -16.55 -31.36
N GLY A 182 -5.53 -17.85 -31.15
CA GLY A 182 -4.43 -18.82 -31.20
C GLY A 182 -3.69 -18.82 -32.54
N LEU A 183 -2.36 -18.92 -32.46
CA LEU A 183 -1.43 -18.94 -33.59
C LEU A 183 -0.46 -20.11 -33.46
N ASP A 184 -0.23 -20.84 -34.56
CA ASP A 184 0.77 -21.90 -34.63
C ASP A 184 2.15 -21.33 -35.00
N THR A 185 3.19 -21.70 -34.24
CA THR A 185 4.56 -21.27 -34.54
C THR A 185 5.50 -22.45 -34.74
N VAL A 186 6.63 -22.20 -35.38
CA VAL A 186 7.71 -23.17 -35.55
C VAL A 186 9.07 -22.48 -35.43
N GLN A 187 10.01 -23.13 -34.76
CA GLN A 187 11.41 -22.72 -34.73
C GLN A 187 12.30 -23.95 -34.89
N ASP A 188 13.10 -24.00 -35.96
CA ASP A 188 14.03 -25.11 -36.25
C ASP A 188 13.39 -26.52 -36.16
N GLY A 189 12.12 -26.62 -36.57
CA GLY A 189 11.34 -27.87 -36.55
C GLY A 189 10.60 -28.16 -35.24
N ALA A 190 10.88 -27.43 -34.15
CA ALA A 190 10.09 -27.49 -32.92
C ALA A 190 8.77 -26.72 -33.09
N ARG A 191 7.65 -27.34 -32.71
CA ARG A 191 6.33 -26.69 -32.71
C ARG A 191 6.21 -25.77 -31.50
N GLY A 192 5.77 -24.54 -31.73
CA GLY A 192 5.40 -23.59 -30.71
C GLY A 192 3.96 -23.12 -30.90
N SER A 193 3.58 -22.12 -30.13
CA SER A 193 2.26 -21.49 -30.23
C SER A 193 2.37 -20.01 -29.83
N GLY A 194 1.29 -19.26 -30.03
CA GLY A 194 1.21 -17.86 -29.69
C GLY A 194 -0.24 -17.34 -29.76
N LEU A 195 -0.39 -16.04 -29.57
CA LEU A 195 -1.65 -15.32 -29.68
C LEU A 195 -1.51 -14.14 -30.66
N ASP A 196 -2.51 -13.93 -31.48
CA ASP A 196 -2.64 -12.79 -32.38
C ASP A 196 -3.94 -12.04 -32.10
N PHE A 197 -3.81 -10.87 -31.46
CA PHE A 197 -4.90 -9.97 -31.15
C PHE A 197 -5.02 -8.81 -32.15
N THR A 198 -4.26 -8.80 -33.25
CA THR A 198 -4.28 -7.64 -34.18
C THR A 198 -5.44 -7.70 -35.18
N GLY A 199 -6.25 -8.77 -35.15
CA GLY A 199 -7.36 -8.96 -36.09
C GLY A 199 -6.92 -9.24 -37.54
N GLN A 200 -5.63 -9.48 -37.77
CA GLN A 200 -5.12 -9.81 -39.10
C GLN A 200 -5.60 -11.21 -39.52
N PRO A 201 -5.83 -11.46 -40.83
CA PRO A 201 -6.22 -12.77 -41.30
C PRO A 201 -5.25 -13.84 -40.81
N ARG A 202 -5.80 -14.95 -40.30
CA ARG A 202 -4.99 -16.07 -39.78
C ARG A 202 -3.95 -16.47 -40.81
N SER A 203 -2.69 -16.20 -40.47
CA SER A 203 -1.56 -16.76 -41.19
C SER A 203 -1.52 -18.27 -40.97
N GLY A 204 -0.94 -19.01 -41.92
CA GLY A 204 -0.48 -20.38 -41.62
C GLY A 204 0.61 -20.37 -40.53
N THR A 205 1.27 -21.50 -40.30
CA THR A 205 2.34 -21.59 -39.29
C THR A 205 3.39 -20.48 -39.46
N VAL A 206 3.68 -19.77 -38.37
CA VAL A 206 4.67 -18.69 -38.33
C VAL A 206 6.04 -19.24 -37.97
N ASN A 207 7.04 -18.98 -38.82
CA ASN A 207 8.42 -19.35 -38.56
C ASN A 207 9.11 -18.25 -37.73
N LEU A 208 9.48 -18.59 -36.49
CA LEU A 208 10.19 -17.68 -35.57
C LEU A 208 11.71 -17.81 -35.64
N ALA A 209 12.24 -18.71 -36.48
CA ALA A 209 13.68 -18.81 -36.71
C ALA A 209 14.24 -17.65 -37.55
N GLN A 210 13.38 -17.00 -38.34
CA GLN A 210 13.78 -15.96 -39.28
C GLN A 210 12.87 -14.73 -39.19
N ILE A 211 13.43 -13.59 -39.54
CA ILE A 211 12.76 -12.30 -39.67
C ILE A 211 13.03 -11.78 -41.07
N LEU A 212 11.99 -11.29 -41.76
CA LEU A 212 12.14 -10.57 -43.02
C LEU A 212 12.45 -9.10 -42.73
N ALA A 213 13.71 -8.71 -42.92
CA ALA A 213 14.14 -7.32 -42.81
C ALA A 213 14.21 -6.66 -44.19
N PRO A 214 14.40 -5.33 -44.31
CA PRO A 214 14.48 -4.66 -45.61
C PRO A 214 15.57 -5.20 -46.54
N GLY A 215 16.65 -5.75 -45.95
CA GLY A 215 17.74 -6.42 -46.67
C GLY A 215 17.52 -7.90 -47.00
N GLY A 216 16.34 -8.46 -46.72
CA GLY A 216 16.00 -9.88 -46.92
C GLY A 216 15.86 -10.67 -45.62
N LEU A 217 15.70 -11.99 -45.76
CA LEU A 217 15.56 -12.92 -44.64
C LEU A 217 16.84 -12.99 -43.81
N LYS A 218 16.69 -12.87 -42.48
CA LYS A 218 17.76 -12.95 -41.49
C LYS A 218 17.36 -13.88 -40.36
N ASN A 219 18.34 -14.43 -39.64
CA ASN A 219 18.07 -15.19 -38.43
C ASN A 219 17.48 -14.27 -37.36
N ALA A 220 16.49 -14.77 -36.63
CA ALA A 220 15.92 -14.06 -35.48
C ALA A 220 16.96 -13.92 -34.36
N PRO A 221 16.91 -12.84 -33.56
CA PRO A 221 17.91 -12.57 -32.52
C PRO A 221 17.85 -13.54 -31.33
N TRP A 222 16.69 -14.16 -31.10
CA TRP A 222 16.49 -15.22 -30.09
C TRP A 222 16.78 -16.63 -30.63
N ARG A 223 17.26 -16.75 -31.88
CA ARG A 223 17.54 -18.06 -32.45
C ARG A 223 18.90 -18.57 -31.97
N HIS A 224 18.87 -19.55 -31.08
CA HIS A 224 20.05 -20.25 -30.59
C HIS A 224 20.04 -21.71 -31.06
N GLN A 225 21.14 -22.14 -31.71
CA GLN A 225 21.29 -23.49 -32.26
C GLN A 225 22.51 -24.20 -31.70
N GLY A 226 22.33 -25.49 -31.39
CA GLY A 226 23.42 -26.38 -31.03
C GLY A 226 24.21 -26.90 -32.24
N PRO A 227 25.28 -27.69 -32.01
CA PRO A 227 26.15 -28.20 -33.07
C PRO A 227 25.44 -28.99 -34.19
N ASN A 228 24.26 -29.54 -33.90
CA ASN A 228 23.46 -30.35 -34.84
C ASN A 228 22.33 -29.55 -35.53
N GLN A 229 22.37 -28.21 -35.50
CA GLN A 229 21.31 -27.32 -36.00
C GLN A 229 19.93 -27.54 -35.34
N GLN A 230 19.94 -28.10 -34.14
CA GLN A 230 18.76 -28.30 -33.31
C GLN A 230 18.63 -27.13 -32.33
N ALA A 231 17.39 -26.70 -32.04
CA ALA A 231 17.13 -25.64 -31.08
C ALA A 231 17.68 -26.03 -29.70
N THR A 232 18.42 -25.12 -29.07
CA THR A 232 18.94 -25.29 -27.69
C THR A 232 18.03 -24.69 -26.63
N GLU A 233 17.03 -23.91 -27.05
CA GLU A 233 16.06 -23.22 -26.20
C GLU A 233 14.63 -23.53 -26.66
N PRO A 234 13.62 -23.43 -25.78
CA PRO A 234 12.23 -23.59 -26.16
C PRO A 234 11.81 -22.63 -27.28
N ALA A 235 10.92 -23.07 -28.17
CA ALA A 235 10.36 -22.19 -29.20
C ALA A 235 9.61 -21.01 -28.54
N PRO A 236 9.86 -19.75 -28.95
CA PRO A 236 9.25 -18.61 -28.30
C PRO A 236 7.72 -18.59 -28.45
N TYR A 237 7.07 -17.97 -27.47
CA TYR A 237 5.64 -17.70 -27.49
C TYR A 237 5.38 -16.33 -28.12
N LEU A 238 4.84 -16.30 -29.35
CA LEU A 238 4.57 -15.04 -30.05
C LEU A 238 3.27 -14.43 -29.53
N VAL A 239 3.28 -13.17 -29.13
CA VAL A 239 2.10 -12.40 -28.76
C VAL A 239 2.05 -11.15 -29.63
N ARG A 240 0.99 -11.01 -30.42
CA ARG A 240 0.78 -9.84 -31.29
C ARG A 240 -0.35 -8.98 -30.75
N ILE A 241 -0.08 -7.70 -30.54
CA ILE A 241 -1.00 -6.72 -29.95
C ILE A 241 -0.88 -5.39 -30.69
N GLU A 242 -1.88 -4.52 -30.53
CA GLU A 242 -1.77 -3.12 -30.93
C GLU A 242 -1.99 -2.23 -29.70
N LEU A 243 -1.13 -1.22 -29.52
CA LEU A 243 -1.31 -0.19 -28.50
C LEU A 243 -2.10 0.98 -29.09
N ASP A 244 -2.81 1.70 -28.23
CA ASP A 244 -3.34 3.01 -28.60
C ASP A 244 -2.15 3.99 -28.75
N GLU A 245 -2.05 4.64 -29.91
CA GLU A 245 -0.96 5.57 -30.21
C GLU A 245 -1.03 6.84 -29.33
N LEU A 246 -2.23 7.22 -28.89
CA LEU A 246 -2.48 8.40 -28.08
C LEU A 246 -2.49 8.11 -26.58
N ASP A 247 -2.75 6.86 -26.19
CA ASP A 247 -2.74 6.41 -24.80
C ASP A 247 -1.87 5.15 -24.59
N PRO A 248 -0.61 5.30 -24.14
CA PRO A 248 0.32 4.17 -23.99
C PRO A 248 -0.04 3.20 -22.84
N ASP A 249 -1.01 3.53 -22.00
CA ASP A 249 -1.55 2.61 -20.98
C ASP A 249 -2.82 1.88 -21.46
N SER A 250 -3.23 2.08 -22.72
CA SER A 250 -4.36 1.42 -23.38
C SER A 250 -3.92 0.48 -24.50
N ILE A 251 -4.59 -0.66 -24.61
CA ILE A 251 -4.34 -1.70 -25.62
C ILE A 251 -5.63 -2.03 -26.38
N LEU A 252 -5.48 -2.27 -27.68
CA LEU A 252 -6.55 -2.68 -28.57
C LEU A 252 -6.40 -4.17 -28.87
N LEU A 253 -7.38 -4.96 -28.46
CA LEU A 253 -7.44 -6.40 -28.76
C LEU A 253 -8.59 -6.68 -29.71
N VAL A 254 -8.31 -7.45 -30.76
CA VAL A 254 -9.33 -8.03 -31.63
C VAL A 254 -9.53 -9.49 -31.23
N ILE A 255 -10.73 -9.81 -30.74
CA ILE A 255 -11.09 -11.15 -30.28
C ILE A 255 -12.36 -11.59 -31.01
N GLY A 256 -12.23 -12.58 -31.88
CA GLY A 256 -13.30 -12.93 -32.81
C GLY A 256 -13.60 -11.74 -33.73
N ASP A 257 -14.85 -11.30 -33.75
CA ASP A 257 -15.30 -10.14 -34.52
C ASP A 257 -15.33 -8.83 -33.68
N ALA A 258 -14.99 -8.91 -32.39
CA ALA A 258 -15.00 -7.77 -31.49
C ALA A 258 -13.66 -7.04 -31.48
N VAL A 259 -13.72 -5.71 -31.50
CA VAL A 259 -12.58 -4.81 -31.31
C VAL A 259 -12.75 -4.14 -29.95
N LEU A 260 -11.85 -4.45 -29.02
CA LEU A 260 -11.99 -4.10 -27.62
C LEU A 260 -10.80 -3.24 -27.18
N GLN A 261 -11.09 -2.08 -26.61
CA GLN A 261 -10.10 -1.21 -25.99
C GLN A 261 -10.12 -1.43 -24.46
N MET A 262 -8.95 -1.62 -23.87
CA MET A 262 -8.82 -1.88 -22.44
C MET A 262 -7.50 -1.34 -21.87
N PRO A 263 -7.39 -1.15 -20.55
CA PRO A 263 -6.12 -0.89 -19.90
C PRO A 263 -5.12 -2.04 -20.10
N VAL A 264 -3.83 -1.70 -20.19
CA VAL A 264 -2.74 -2.70 -20.22
C VAL A 264 -2.82 -3.66 -19.03
N ARG A 265 -3.29 -3.22 -17.86
CA ARG A 265 -3.41 -4.07 -16.65
C ARG A 265 -4.37 -5.24 -16.86
N GLU A 266 -5.50 -5.03 -17.53
CA GLU A 266 -6.44 -6.09 -17.89
C GLU A 266 -5.79 -7.12 -18.81
N PHE A 267 -5.00 -6.66 -19.79
CA PHE A 267 -4.23 -7.54 -20.67
C PHE A 267 -3.16 -8.34 -19.91
N LEU A 268 -2.48 -7.76 -18.91
CA LEU A 268 -1.52 -8.49 -18.08
C LEU A 268 -2.21 -9.63 -17.31
N GLU A 269 -3.39 -9.37 -16.75
CA GLU A 269 -4.18 -10.39 -16.06
C GLU A 269 -4.71 -11.45 -17.02
N LEU A 270 -5.12 -11.08 -18.23
CA LEU A 270 -5.47 -12.03 -19.27
C LEU A 270 -4.28 -12.95 -19.59
N MET A 271 -3.11 -12.39 -19.89
CA MET A 271 -1.92 -13.17 -20.24
C MET A 271 -1.41 -14.06 -19.09
N ALA A 272 -1.56 -13.62 -17.83
CA ALA A 272 -1.21 -14.42 -16.63
C ALA A 272 -2.00 -15.72 -16.52
N ASN A 273 -3.07 -15.83 -17.30
CA ASN A 273 -4.10 -16.84 -17.17
C ASN A 273 -4.29 -17.68 -18.45
N ASP A 274 -3.46 -17.43 -19.46
CA ASP A 274 -3.33 -18.30 -20.62
C ASP A 274 -2.72 -19.66 -20.22
N LEU A 275 -3.56 -20.68 -20.11
CA LEU A 275 -3.14 -22.04 -19.74
C LEU A 275 -2.09 -22.63 -20.70
N THR A 276 -2.11 -22.23 -21.98
CA THR A 276 -1.12 -22.68 -22.97
C THR A 276 0.24 -22.10 -22.67
N LEU A 277 0.30 -20.81 -22.31
CA LEU A 277 1.53 -20.11 -21.94
C LEU A 277 2.04 -20.55 -20.56
N THR A 278 1.17 -20.65 -19.55
CA THR A 278 1.58 -21.10 -18.21
C THR A 278 2.10 -22.53 -18.21
N GLY A 279 1.58 -23.38 -19.12
CA GLY A 279 2.04 -24.76 -19.31
C GLY A 279 3.35 -24.92 -20.09
N LYS A 280 3.93 -23.84 -20.64
CA LYS A 280 5.22 -23.90 -21.35
C LYS A 280 6.38 -24.12 -20.38
N GLU A 281 7.44 -24.72 -20.91
CA GLU A 281 8.70 -24.93 -20.20
C GLU A 281 9.24 -23.62 -19.60
N GLU A 282 9.87 -23.72 -18.42
CA GLU A 282 10.55 -22.61 -17.78
C GLU A 282 11.63 -22.04 -18.72
N GLY A 283 11.76 -20.71 -18.76
CA GLY A 283 12.67 -20.04 -19.71
C GLY A 283 12.14 -19.86 -21.13
N THR A 284 10.89 -20.27 -21.44
CA THR A 284 10.27 -19.92 -22.73
C THR A 284 10.16 -18.41 -22.88
N LEU A 285 10.85 -17.84 -23.87
CA LEU A 285 10.80 -16.42 -24.23
C LEU A 285 9.43 -16.06 -24.81
N ILE A 286 8.87 -14.93 -24.39
CA ILE A 286 7.71 -14.32 -25.04
C ILE A 286 8.21 -13.31 -26.05
N VAL A 287 7.72 -13.33 -27.29
CA VAL A 287 8.05 -12.32 -28.30
C VAL A 287 6.83 -11.44 -28.51
N LEU A 288 6.94 -10.16 -28.15
CA LEU A 288 5.91 -9.16 -28.32
C LEU A 288 6.09 -8.45 -29.67
N SER A 289 5.03 -8.42 -30.48
CA SER A 289 5.01 -7.81 -31.81
C SER A 289 3.79 -6.90 -31.95
N HIS A 290 3.93 -5.84 -32.74
CA HIS A 290 2.87 -4.87 -33.03
C HIS A 290 3.00 -4.39 -34.48
N ALA A 291 1.92 -4.20 -35.22
CA ALA A 291 2.01 -3.77 -36.62
C ALA A 291 1.92 -2.24 -36.79
N TRP A 292 1.48 -1.51 -35.76
CA TRP A 292 1.31 -0.05 -35.77
C TRP A 292 2.29 0.60 -34.78
N PRO A 293 2.53 1.93 -34.85
CA PRO A 293 3.35 2.61 -33.83
C PRO A 293 2.84 2.32 -32.41
N ALA A 294 3.71 1.81 -31.55
CA ALA A 294 3.35 1.36 -30.20
C ALA A 294 4.20 2.10 -29.15
N PRO A 295 3.96 3.41 -28.92
CA PRO A 295 4.71 4.17 -27.91
C PRO A 295 4.51 3.51 -26.54
N GLY A 296 5.61 3.17 -25.86
CA GLY A 296 5.56 2.53 -24.54
C GLY A 296 5.56 0.99 -24.55
N ILE A 297 5.67 0.34 -25.72
CA ILE A 297 5.74 -1.13 -25.84
C ILE A 297 6.80 -1.79 -24.94
N GLY A 298 7.92 -1.11 -24.69
CA GLY A 298 8.95 -1.59 -23.77
C GLY A 298 8.50 -1.66 -22.31
N GLU A 299 7.63 -0.74 -21.86
CA GLU A 299 7.06 -0.78 -20.52
C GLU A 299 6.01 -1.88 -20.40
N VAL A 300 5.21 -2.11 -21.44
CA VAL A 300 4.29 -3.26 -21.51
C VAL A 300 5.07 -4.57 -21.41
N ALA A 301 6.15 -4.71 -22.19
CA ALA A 301 7.02 -5.88 -22.15
C ALA A 301 7.63 -6.09 -20.75
N ARG A 302 8.06 -5.02 -20.07
CA ARG A 302 8.58 -5.07 -18.70
C ARG A 302 7.52 -5.53 -17.70
N ARG A 303 6.33 -4.93 -17.71
CA ARG A 303 5.23 -5.30 -16.80
C ARG A 303 4.78 -6.74 -17.04
N LEU A 304 4.72 -7.17 -18.30
CA LEU A 304 4.40 -8.56 -18.68
C LEU A 304 5.47 -9.53 -18.19
N ALA A 305 6.76 -9.16 -18.31
CA ALA A 305 7.85 -9.99 -17.80
C ALA A 305 7.75 -10.20 -16.29
N GLN A 306 7.49 -9.14 -15.53
CA GLN A 306 7.32 -9.23 -14.08
C GLN A 306 6.06 -10.03 -13.70
N ARG A 307 4.94 -9.80 -14.38
CA ARG A 307 3.67 -10.48 -14.07
C ARG A 307 3.73 -11.98 -14.30
N LEU A 308 4.44 -12.41 -15.35
CA LEU A 308 4.53 -13.81 -15.77
C LEU A 308 5.75 -14.55 -15.20
N GLY A 309 6.75 -13.82 -14.67
CA GLY A 309 8.03 -14.39 -14.29
C GLY A 309 8.77 -14.99 -15.49
N ARG A 310 8.64 -14.39 -16.68
CA ARG A 310 9.25 -14.86 -17.93
C ARG A 310 9.84 -13.69 -18.70
N GLU A 311 10.90 -13.93 -19.47
CA GLU A 311 11.51 -12.88 -20.28
C GLU A 311 10.61 -12.53 -21.48
N VAL A 312 10.60 -11.24 -21.85
CA VAL A 312 9.82 -10.73 -22.98
C VAL A 312 10.75 -10.01 -23.97
N GLY A 313 10.93 -10.58 -25.16
CA GLY A 313 11.57 -9.95 -26.29
C GLY A 313 10.62 -8.98 -27.00
N TRP A 314 11.07 -7.78 -27.30
CA TRP A 314 10.25 -6.71 -27.89
C TRP A 314 11.06 -5.79 -28.79
N THR A 315 10.41 -4.97 -29.60
CA THR A 315 11.01 -3.99 -30.50
C THR A 315 10.15 -2.72 -30.52
N ASP A 316 10.74 -1.53 -30.74
CA ASP A 316 9.96 -0.30 -31.03
C ASP A 316 9.49 -0.26 -32.49
N THR A 317 10.10 -1.08 -33.33
CA THR A 317 9.88 -1.08 -34.78
C THR A 317 8.70 -1.97 -35.13
N PRO A 318 7.65 -1.46 -35.81
CA PRO A 318 6.49 -2.26 -36.15
C PRO A 318 6.84 -3.47 -37.02
N THR A 319 6.17 -4.59 -36.74
CA THR A 319 6.31 -5.87 -37.44
C THR A 319 4.96 -6.53 -37.72
N ASP A 320 4.82 -7.14 -38.90
CA ASP A 320 3.65 -7.95 -39.26
C ASP A 320 4.02 -9.33 -39.79
N LEU A 321 3.04 -10.06 -40.33
CA LEU A 321 3.20 -11.41 -40.90
C LEU A 321 3.05 -11.43 -42.44
N SER A 322 3.27 -10.30 -43.12
CA SER A 322 3.12 -10.18 -44.57
C SER A 322 4.19 -10.95 -45.36
N GLY A 323 5.40 -11.06 -44.82
CA GLY A 323 6.53 -11.75 -45.43
C GLY A 323 6.48 -13.27 -45.30
N LYS A 324 7.25 -13.94 -46.16
CA LYS A 324 7.36 -15.41 -46.22
C LYS A 324 8.83 -15.85 -46.19
N ASP A 325 9.07 -17.01 -45.58
CA ASP A 325 10.34 -17.73 -45.74
C ASP A 325 10.39 -18.55 -47.04
N ASP A 326 11.53 -19.19 -47.30
CA ASP A 326 11.75 -20.03 -48.49
C ASP A 326 10.82 -21.26 -48.56
N GLN A 327 10.15 -21.60 -47.44
CA GLN A 327 9.17 -22.69 -47.34
C GLN A 327 7.72 -22.17 -47.39
N ASN A 328 7.53 -20.90 -47.76
CA ASN A 328 6.24 -20.21 -47.84
C ASN A 328 5.48 -20.12 -46.50
N ARG A 329 6.20 -20.15 -45.37
CA ARG A 329 5.66 -19.90 -44.02
C ARG A 329 5.74 -18.42 -43.68
N SER A 330 4.78 -17.89 -42.94
CA SER A 330 4.82 -16.50 -42.49
C SER A 330 6.02 -16.26 -41.57
N VAL A 331 6.63 -15.08 -41.66
CA VAL A 331 7.71 -14.63 -40.77
C VAL A 331 7.39 -13.23 -40.25
N LEU A 332 7.94 -12.86 -39.09
CA LEU A 332 7.89 -11.48 -38.64
C LEU A 332 8.62 -10.60 -39.67
N THR A 333 7.91 -9.59 -40.17
CA THR A 333 8.36 -8.72 -41.26
C THR A 333 8.45 -7.30 -40.76
N VAL A 334 9.63 -6.69 -40.88
CA VAL A 334 9.91 -5.35 -40.37
C VAL A 334 9.30 -4.28 -41.28
N LEU A 335 8.41 -3.45 -40.74
CA LEU A 335 7.71 -2.39 -41.46
C LEU A 335 8.45 -1.04 -41.38
N ALA A 336 9.77 -1.06 -41.51
CA ALA A 336 10.62 0.13 -41.48
C ALA A 336 11.70 0.09 -42.57
N ALA A 337 12.32 1.23 -42.86
CA ALA A 337 13.40 1.31 -43.86
C ALA A 337 14.71 0.65 -43.38
N SER A 338 14.86 0.43 -42.07
CA SER A 338 16.00 -0.22 -41.43
C SER A 338 15.57 -1.49 -40.69
N ASP A 339 16.55 -2.32 -40.34
CA ASP A 339 16.32 -3.48 -39.48
C ASP A 339 15.72 -3.07 -38.11
N ALA A 340 14.95 -3.98 -37.51
CA ALA A 340 14.40 -3.81 -36.16
C ALA A 340 15.47 -4.09 -35.10
N VAL A 341 15.48 -3.28 -34.04
CA VAL A 341 16.31 -3.50 -32.85
C VAL A 341 15.49 -4.21 -31.79
N TRP A 342 15.78 -5.49 -31.59
CA TRP A 342 15.13 -6.31 -30.57
C TRP A 342 15.82 -6.15 -29.22
N ARG A 343 15.01 -5.96 -28.19
CA ARG A 343 15.42 -5.84 -26.79
C ARG A 343 14.74 -6.92 -25.97
N LYS A 344 15.22 -7.13 -24.75
CA LYS A 344 14.68 -8.10 -23.81
C LYS A 344 14.32 -7.40 -22.52
N ALA A 345 13.11 -7.61 -22.04
CA ALA A 345 12.72 -7.32 -20.67
C ALA A 345 12.96 -8.58 -19.84
N GLU A 346 13.82 -8.45 -18.84
CA GLU A 346 14.17 -9.55 -17.93
C GLU A 346 13.23 -9.54 -16.72
N VAL A 347 13.06 -10.71 -16.11
CA VAL A 347 12.38 -10.83 -14.82
C VAL A 347 13.30 -10.18 -13.79
N GLU A 348 12.81 -9.14 -13.14
CA GLU A 348 13.56 -8.52 -12.06
C GLU A 348 13.34 -9.45 -10.86
N ALA A 349 14.38 -10.18 -10.47
CA ALA A 349 14.32 -10.90 -9.21
C ALA A 349 14.00 -9.86 -8.13
N PRO A 350 12.98 -10.07 -7.26
CA PRO A 350 12.89 -9.28 -6.06
C PRO A 350 14.25 -9.37 -5.40
N GLN A 351 14.86 -8.24 -5.07
CA GLN A 351 16.17 -8.28 -4.41
C GLN A 351 16.03 -9.23 -3.22
N PRO A 352 16.82 -10.33 -3.17
CA PRO A 352 16.74 -11.21 -2.02
C PRO A 352 16.96 -10.34 -0.80
N PRO A 353 16.12 -10.44 0.25
CA PRO A 353 16.42 -9.74 1.49
C PRO A 353 17.86 -10.09 1.83
N VAL A 354 18.70 -9.05 1.96
CA VAL A 354 20.12 -9.21 2.25
C VAL A 354 20.24 -10.31 3.30
N PRO A 355 20.97 -11.40 3.04
CA PRO A 355 21.05 -12.50 3.99
C PRO A 355 21.48 -11.89 5.33
N ASN A 356 20.61 -12.02 6.33
CA ASN A 356 20.84 -11.49 7.67
C ASN A 356 22.30 -11.72 8.03
N ALA A 357 23.01 -10.66 8.44
CA ALA A 357 24.32 -10.79 9.03
C ALA A 357 24.29 -11.94 10.04
N PRO A 358 25.30 -12.84 10.07
CA PRO A 358 25.29 -14.00 10.95
C PRO A 358 24.97 -13.55 12.37
N ARG A 359 23.83 -14.03 12.89
CA ARG A 359 23.30 -13.61 14.19
C ARG A 359 24.35 -13.86 15.27
N PRO A 360 24.65 -12.88 16.16
CA PRO A 360 25.58 -13.08 17.27
C PRO A 360 25.09 -14.10 18.33
N ILE A 361 23.85 -14.60 18.21
CA ILE A 361 23.23 -15.49 19.19
C ILE A 361 22.59 -16.69 18.45
N PRO A 362 22.95 -17.95 18.78
CA PRO A 362 22.30 -19.12 18.21
C PRO A 362 20.82 -19.18 18.60
N ARG A 363 19.98 -19.73 17.71
CA ARG A 363 18.58 -20.05 18.05
C ARG A 363 18.54 -21.00 19.27
N PRO A 364 17.57 -20.85 20.20
CA PRO A 364 17.29 -21.89 21.17
C PRO A 364 17.03 -23.22 20.43
N TYR A 365 17.70 -24.28 20.88
CA TYR A 365 17.67 -25.60 20.25
C TYR A 365 16.25 -26.14 20.05
N PRO A 366 15.97 -26.88 18.95
CA PRO A 366 14.78 -27.72 18.86
C PRO A 366 14.84 -28.85 19.90
N ARG A 367 13.66 -29.25 20.39
CA ARG A 367 13.45 -30.33 21.36
C ARG A 367 14.31 -31.58 21.06
N SER A 368 14.93 -32.10 22.11
CA SER A 368 15.83 -33.25 22.13
C SER A 368 15.26 -34.49 21.46
N GLY A 369 15.91 -34.96 20.39
CA GLY A 369 15.88 -36.37 19.98
C GLY A 369 16.99 -37.18 20.70
N PRO A 370 16.90 -38.52 20.76
CA PRO A 370 17.83 -39.32 21.55
C PRO A 370 19.26 -39.34 20.97
N PRO A 371 20.30 -39.47 21.81
CA PRO A 371 21.67 -39.12 21.44
C PRO A 371 22.35 -40.21 20.60
N GLY A 372 22.89 -39.80 19.45
CA GLY A 372 23.94 -40.52 18.73
C GLY A 372 25.34 -40.11 19.22
N PRO A 373 26.36 -40.98 19.10
CA PRO A 373 27.65 -40.80 19.77
C PRO A 373 28.50 -39.67 19.17
N ALA A 374 29.11 -38.90 20.07
CA ALA A 374 29.95 -37.73 19.78
C ALA A 374 31.41 -38.09 19.45
N ALA A 375 32.07 -37.22 18.68
CA ALA A 375 33.49 -36.78 18.82
C ALA A 375 33.94 -35.92 17.61
N PRO A 376 35.04 -35.13 17.70
CA PRO A 376 35.52 -34.34 18.83
C PRO A 376 35.86 -32.87 18.46
N THR A 377 35.91 -32.06 19.52
CA THR A 377 36.22 -30.63 19.61
C THR A 377 37.69 -30.28 19.30
N ALA A 378 37.92 -29.11 18.69
CA ALA A 378 39.21 -28.40 18.74
C ALA A 378 39.03 -27.04 19.43
N ALA A 379 39.89 -26.77 20.42
CA ALA A 379 39.85 -25.61 21.31
C ALA A 379 40.59 -24.38 20.74
N PRO A 380 40.24 -23.15 21.16
CA PRO A 380 41.05 -21.95 20.92
C PRO A 380 42.01 -21.66 22.10
N PRO A 381 43.09 -20.88 21.89
CA PRO A 381 44.04 -20.53 22.95
C PRO A 381 43.61 -19.30 23.75
N THR A 382 43.93 -19.38 25.05
CA THR A 382 44.01 -18.36 26.12
C THR A 382 45.13 -17.35 25.80
N THR A 383 45.29 -16.12 26.34
CA THR A 383 44.94 -15.43 27.60
C THR A 383 45.45 -13.98 27.45
N ALA A 384 44.87 -13.00 28.14
CA ALA A 384 45.62 -12.01 28.96
C ALA A 384 44.68 -11.12 29.79
N THR A 385 44.76 -11.30 31.11
CA THR A 385 44.13 -10.56 32.19
C THR A 385 44.95 -9.31 32.54
N THR A 386 44.35 -8.19 32.97
CA THR A 386 44.93 -7.26 33.98
C THR A 386 43.88 -6.35 34.63
N THR A 387 43.50 -6.75 35.86
CA THR A 387 43.23 -6.00 37.12
C THR A 387 42.50 -4.66 37.19
N ARG A 388 41.49 -4.66 38.07
CA ARG A 388 40.83 -3.55 38.80
C ARG A 388 41.62 -3.16 40.07
N PRO A 389 41.41 -1.95 40.61
CA PRO A 389 41.39 -1.75 42.07
C PRO A 389 40.10 -1.08 42.59
N THR A 390 39.60 -1.65 43.70
CA THR A 390 38.74 -1.07 44.77
C THR A 390 39.61 -0.20 45.70
N ALA A 391 39.20 0.70 46.62
CA ALA A 391 37.95 1.23 47.20
C ALA A 391 38.32 2.44 48.13
N LEU A 392 37.32 3.02 48.83
CA LEU A 392 37.30 4.03 49.95
C LEU A 392 36.89 5.46 49.49
N GLY A 393 35.88 6.17 50.03
CA GLY A 393 35.01 5.99 51.20
C GLY A 393 35.10 7.23 52.11
N SER A 394 34.04 8.07 52.19
CA SER A 394 33.64 9.01 53.28
C SER A 394 32.65 10.04 52.69
N ALA A 395 31.61 10.60 53.32
CA ALA A 395 30.74 10.33 54.46
C ALA A 395 29.59 11.36 54.35
N ALA A 396 28.39 11.02 54.83
CA ALA A 396 27.21 11.88 54.87
C ALA A 396 27.34 13.06 55.87
N PRO A 397 26.33 13.94 55.93
CA PRO A 397 25.46 13.85 57.10
C PRO A 397 23.96 13.86 56.77
N SER A 398 23.23 13.09 57.57
CA SER A 398 21.77 13.05 57.68
C SER A 398 21.23 14.15 58.59
N GLY A 399 19.95 14.50 58.40
CA GLY A 399 19.07 14.85 59.52
C GLY A 399 18.06 15.96 59.23
N LEU A 400 16.79 15.59 58.99
CA LEU A 400 15.68 15.84 59.92
C LEU A 400 14.37 15.30 59.32
N ALA A 401 13.67 14.50 60.13
CA ALA A 401 12.36 13.93 59.85
C ALA A 401 11.27 14.68 60.63
N ALA A 402 10.04 14.58 60.11
CA ALA A 402 8.81 14.19 60.82
C ALA A 402 7.62 15.17 60.80
N ALA A 403 6.46 14.51 60.61
CA ALA A 403 5.09 14.83 61.07
C ALA A 403 4.26 15.82 60.23
N SER A 404 2.94 15.70 60.08
CA SER A 404 1.95 14.61 60.18
C SER A 404 0.59 15.25 59.79
N SER A 405 -0.28 14.50 59.10
CA SER A 405 -1.76 14.48 59.17
C SER A 405 -2.59 15.74 59.55
N ALA A 406 -3.58 16.09 58.71
CA ALA A 406 -4.93 16.53 59.15
C ALA A 406 -5.97 16.63 58.00
N THR A 407 -6.95 15.72 57.98
CA THR A 407 -8.39 15.96 57.64
C THR A 407 -9.05 16.63 58.89
N PRO A 408 -10.30 17.18 58.95
CA PRO A 408 -11.53 16.98 58.14
C PRO A 408 -12.41 18.29 58.04
N PRO A 409 -13.77 18.34 58.11
CA PRO A 409 -14.87 17.43 57.70
C PRO A 409 -15.93 18.11 56.76
N GLY A 410 -16.92 17.33 56.30
CA GLY A 410 -18.02 17.79 55.44
C GLY A 410 -19.28 18.31 56.16
N GLU A 411 -20.23 18.83 55.37
CA GLU A 411 -21.62 19.10 55.75
C GLU A 411 -22.53 19.17 54.52
N LYS A 412 -23.70 18.50 54.59
CA LYS A 412 -24.89 18.65 53.74
C LYS A 412 -25.85 19.63 54.44
N PRO A 413 -26.63 20.45 53.71
CA PRO A 413 -28.10 20.24 53.70
C PRO A 413 -28.78 20.65 52.36
N GLU A 414 -29.71 19.85 51.84
CA GLU A 414 -31.18 20.05 51.79
C GLU A 414 -31.73 20.91 50.63
N ASP A 415 -32.73 20.31 49.97
CA ASP A 415 -33.54 20.76 48.84
C ASP A 415 -34.67 21.71 49.31
N PRO A 416 -35.18 22.64 48.46
CA PRO A 416 -36.61 22.54 48.15
C PRO A 416 -37.02 22.93 46.71
N ALA A 417 -37.77 22.00 46.10
CA ALA A 417 -38.93 22.11 45.21
C ALA A 417 -39.26 23.42 44.41
N SER A 418 -39.32 23.20 43.08
CA SER A 418 -40.31 23.65 42.06
C SER A 418 -40.48 25.15 41.72
N PHE A 419 -40.37 25.51 40.42
CA PHE A 419 -41.48 25.93 39.51
C PHE A 419 -40.97 26.50 38.15
N LEU A 420 -41.54 26.00 37.02
CA LEU A 420 -41.61 26.54 35.63
C LEU A 420 -40.31 26.44 34.77
N ASP A 421 -40.15 25.54 33.79
CA ASP A 421 -40.80 25.41 32.45
C ASP A 421 -40.72 26.66 31.56
N ASP A 422 -39.73 26.69 30.65
CA ASP A 422 -39.90 26.94 29.21
C ASP A 422 -38.56 26.79 28.46
N GLY A 423 -38.61 26.22 27.26
CA GLY A 423 -37.53 25.43 26.66
C GLY A 423 -36.42 26.15 25.89
N VAL A 424 -35.23 25.52 25.95
CA VAL A 424 -34.17 25.54 24.92
C VAL A 424 -33.48 24.17 24.96
N PRO A 425 -33.38 23.39 23.87
CA PRO A 425 -32.67 22.10 23.89
C PRO A 425 -31.15 22.37 23.97
N SER A 426 -30.54 21.92 25.06
CA SER A 426 -29.09 21.79 25.19
C SER A 426 -28.65 20.40 24.70
N GLU A 427 -27.39 20.32 24.30
CA GLU A 427 -26.70 19.34 23.46
C GLU A 427 -26.75 17.86 23.93
N PRO A 428 -26.50 16.89 23.01
CA PRO A 428 -26.44 15.47 23.33
C PRO A 428 -25.01 15.07 23.75
N GLU A 429 -24.63 15.28 25.01
CA GLU A 429 -23.37 14.74 25.54
C GLU A 429 -23.53 13.42 26.33
N GLU A 430 -24.75 12.98 26.65
CA GLU A 430 -24.93 11.78 27.52
C GLU A 430 -25.08 10.44 26.77
N SER A 431 -25.14 10.42 25.44
CA SER A 431 -25.42 9.18 24.68
C SER A 431 -24.21 8.35 24.24
N GLU A 432 -23.00 8.94 24.17
CA GLU A 432 -21.79 8.18 23.75
C GLU A 432 -21.12 7.45 24.94
N GLU A 433 -21.13 8.02 26.14
CA GLU A 433 -20.60 7.36 27.35
C GLU A 433 -21.37 6.08 27.70
N SER A 434 -22.69 6.06 27.46
CA SER A 434 -23.54 4.90 27.77
C SER A 434 -23.36 3.71 26.82
N ALA A 435 -22.82 3.90 25.61
CA ALA A 435 -22.57 2.82 24.65
C ALA A 435 -21.24 2.08 24.89
N LEU A 436 -20.27 2.74 25.55
CA LEU A 436 -18.96 2.17 25.91
C LEU A 436 -18.98 1.34 27.20
N SER A 437 -19.98 1.52 28.06
CA SER A 437 -20.10 0.83 29.36
C SER A 437 -20.31 -0.69 29.27
N GLY A 438 -20.53 -1.26 28.07
CA GLY A 438 -20.75 -2.70 27.85
C GLY A 438 -19.63 -3.42 27.08
N ALA A 439 -18.58 -2.70 26.64
CA ALA A 439 -17.45 -3.31 25.96
C ALA A 439 -16.54 -4.04 26.98
N PRO A 440 -16.06 -5.26 26.70
CA PRO A 440 -15.05 -5.87 27.55
C PRO A 440 -13.81 -4.97 27.60
N PRO A 441 -13.11 -4.88 28.75
CA PRO A 441 -11.90 -4.08 28.84
C PRO A 441 -10.87 -4.57 27.81
N ALA A 442 -10.15 -3.63 27.19
CA ALA A 442 -9.10 -3.94 26.22
C ALA A 442 -8.05 -4.86 26.84
N SER A 443 -7.56 -5.82 26.06
CA SER A 443 -6.53 -6.76 26.55
C SER A 443 -5.26 -5.99 26.97
N PRO A 444 -4.45 -6.53 27.90
CA PRO A 444 -3.15 -5.94 28.25
C PRO A 444 -2.28 -5.63 27.02
N TRP A 445 -2.36 -6.49 26.00
CA TRP A 445 -1.64 -6.30 24.75
C TRP A 445 -2.20 -5.16 23.89
N ASP A 446 -3.52 -5.00 23.80
CA ASP A 446 -4.12 -3.88 23.09
C ASP A 446 -3.83 -2.55 23.79
N MET A 447 -3.88 -2.53 25.13
CA MET A 447 -3.46 -1.38 25.93
C MET A 447 -1.98 -1.05 25.70
N ALA A 448 -1.10 -2.05 25.62
CA ALA A 448 0.31 -1.85 25.28
C ALA A 448 0.50 -1.30 23.85
N ARG A 449 -0.32 -1.72 22.87
CA ARG A 449 -0.28 -1.19 21.50
C ARG A 449 -0.77 0.25 21.41
N ILE A 450 -1.84 0.59 22.15
CA ILE A 450 -2.33 1.96 22.27
C ILE A 450 -1.22 2.82 22.90
N ARG A 451 -0.62 2.34 24.00
CA ARG A 451 0.48 3.05 24.65
C ARG A 451 1.68 3.23 23.74
N TYR A 452 2.04 2.22 22.94
CA TYR A 452 3.08 2.37 21.93
C TYR A 452 2.75 3.50 20.95
N ALA A 453 1.52 3.56 20.43
CA ALA A 453 1.12 4.56 19.45
C ALA A 453 1.11 5.99 20.04
N GLU A 454 0.64 6.14 21.28
CA GLU A 454 0.69 7.41 22.03
C GLU A 454 2.13 7.87 22.25
N GLU A 455 3.00 6.98 22.76
CA GLU A 455 4.41 7.32 23.00
C GLU A 455 5.17 7.55 21.70
N ALA A 456 4.80 6.86 20.61
CA ALA A 456 5.36 7.06 19.29
C ALA A 456 5.00 8.44 18.72
N LEU A 457 3.75 8.89 18.87
CA LEU A 457 3.31 10.21 18.41
C LEU A 457 4.09 11.32 19.11
N ASP A 458 4.15 11.24 20.44
CA ASP A 458 4.89 12.15 21.30
C ASP A 458 6.41 12.12 21.02
N TYR A 459 6.95 10.93 20.74
CA TYR A 459 8.36 10.74 20.41
C TYR A 459 8.70 11.37 19.05
N GLU A 460 7.85 11.17 18.04
CA GLU A 460 8.03 11.76 16.72
C GLU A 460 8.02 13.29 16.79
N GLU A 461 7.12 13.91 17.56
CA GLU A 461 7.07 15.36 17.76
C GLU A 461 8.38 15.93 18.36
N ARG A 462 8.93 15.25 19.37
CA ARG A 462 10.23 15.62 19.96
C ARG A 462 11.37 15.38 18.99
N LEU A 463 11.35 14.26 18.26
CA LEU A 463 12.39 13.87 17.31
C LEU A 463 12.51 14.90 16.18
N VAL A 464 11.40 15.27 15.56
CA VAL A 464 11.42 16.21 14.42
C VAL A 464 11.93 17.58 14.83
N THR A 465 11.61 18.02 16.05
CA THR A 465 12.10 19.28 16.64
C THR A 465 13.61 19.20 16.92
N TYR A 466 14.08 18.07 17.44
CA TYR A 466 15.50 17.86 17.71
C TYR A 466 16.32 17.78 16.41
N LEU A 467 15.83 17.07 15.39
CA LEU A 467 16.44 17.02 14.06
C LEU A 467 16.46 18.41 13.39
N ALA A 468 15.42 19.22 13.56
CA ALA A 468 15.36 20.58 13.02
C ALA A 468 16.47 21.49 13.57
N ALA A 469 16.94 21.21 14.78
CA ALA A 469 18.01 21.96 15.46
C ALA A 469 19.42 21.44 15.13
N ASP A 470 19.55 20.31 14.43
CA ASP A 470 20.85 19.75 14.06
C ASP A 470 21.47 20.53 12.89
N GLU A 471 22.53 21.29 13.17
CA GLU A 471 23.22 22.11 12.19
C GLU A 471 23.79 21.30 11.02
N ARG A 472 24.14 20.01 11.23
CA ARG A 472 24.67 19.15 10.17
C ARG A 472 23.63 18.90 9.09
N ILE A 473 22.36 18.70 9.50
CA ILE A 473 21.25 18.46 8.58
C ILE A 473 21.02 19.70 7.72
N ASN A 474 20.87 20.87 8.33
CA ASN A 474 20.66 22.11 7.57
C ASN A 474 21.87 22.46 6.69
N ALA A 475 23.10 22.17 7.12
CA ALA A 475 24.31 22.39 6.34
C ALA A 475 24.35 21.50 5.07
N GLU A 476 23.92 20.24 5.16
CA GLU A 476 23.87 19.35 3.99
C GLU A 476 22.79 19.78 3.00
N PHE A 477 21.62 20.23 3.48
CA PHE A 477 20.62 20.87 2.63
C PHE A 477 21.15 22.15 1.96
N ALA A 478 21.91 22.97 2.69
CA ALA A 478 22.55 24.17 2.15
C ALA A 478 23.42 23.83 0.93
N ARG A 479 24.27 22.82 1.09
CA ARG A 479 25.18 22.33 0.06
C ARG A 479 24.42 21.87 -1.18
N VAL A 480 23.36 21.07 -1.01
CA VAL A 480 22.55 20.54 -2.10
C VAL A 480 21.77 21.65 -2.83
N VAL A 481 21.14 22.55 -2.07
CA VAL A 481 20.39 23.70 -2.62
C VAL A 481 21.31 24.64 -3.39
N GLU A 482 22.49 24.97 -2.85
CA GLU A 482 23.49 25.79 -3.52
C GLU A 482 23.95 25.17 -4.85
N ALA A 483 24.21 23.86 -4.86
CA ALA A 483 24.60 23.14 -6.06
C ALA A 483 23.50 23.21 -7.15
N PHE A 484 22.25 22.95 -6.80
CA PHE A 484 21.14 23.06 -7.75
C PHE A 484 20.91 24.48 -8.24
N TRP A 485 20.96 25.47 -7.35
CA TRP A 485 20.85 26.88 -7.70
C TRP A 485 21.92 27.30 -8.69
N ALA A 486 23.18 26.97 -8.41
CA ALA A 486 24.30 27.30 -9.30
C ALA A 486 24.16 26.65 -10.68
N LEU A 487 23.74 25.38 -10.74
CA LEU A 487 23.51 24.67 -12.00
C LEU A 487 22.37 25.30 -12.83
N VAL A 488 21.26 25.65 -12.18
CA VAL A 488 20.10 26.27 -12.84
C VAL A 488 20.47 27.64 -13.41
N LEU A 489 21.15 28.48 -12.63
CA LEU A 489 21.60 29.79 -13.10
C LEU A 489 22.64 29.66 -14.22
N HIS A 490 23.61 28.75 -14.09
CA HIS A 490 24.61 28.50 -15.12
C HIS A 490 23.98 28.05 -16.44
N ASN A 491 22.95 27.21 -16.38
CA ASN A 491 22.25 26.70 -17.57
C ASN A 491 21.16 27.64 -18.10
N GLY A 492 20.98 28.83 -17.51
CA GLY A 492 19.96 29.80 -17.93
C GLY A 492 18.52 29.31 -17.77
N MET A 493 18.28 28.37 -16.85
CA MET A 493 16.96 27.81 -16.57
C MET A 493 16.15 28.76 -15.67
N ASP A 494 14.82 28.59 -15.66
CA ASP A 494 13.92 29.46 -14.90
C ASP A 494 13.98 29.17 -13.39
N TYR A 495 14.81 29.94 -12.68
CA TYR A 495 15.02 29.82 -11.24
C TYR A 495 13.74 30.03 -10.41
N ARG A 496 12.73 30.73 -10.94
CA ARG A 496 11.48 31.03 -10.22
C ARG A 496 10.72 29.76 -9.85
N LYS A 497 10.98 28.66 -10.58
CA LYS A 497 10.41 27.34 -10.29
C LYS A 497 10.89 26.72 -8.96
N PHE A 498 11.92 27.28 -8.32
CA PHE A 498 12.30 26.92 -6.96
C PHE A 498 11.42 27.55 -5.88
N GLY A 499 10.55 28.49 -6.23
CA GLY A 499 9.67 29.19 -5.30
C GLY A 499 8.21 28.84 -5.47
N SER A 500 7.44 29.17 -4.45
CA SER A 500 5.98 29.10 -4.41
C SER A 500 5.39 30.33 -3.73
N GLU A 501 4.19 30.72 -4.15
CA GLU A 501 3.38 31.78 -3.52
C GLU A 501 2.14 31.20 -2.82
N LEU A 502 2.05 29.87 -2.71
CA LEU A 502 0.90 29.20 -2.11
C LEU A 502 0.98 29.27 -0.58
N PRO A 503 0.00 29.92 0.09
CA PRO A 503 0.02 30.06 1.55
C PRO A 503 -0.24 28.75 2.29
N SER A 504 -0.73 27.73 1.58
CA SER A 504 -0.94 26.38 2.11
C SER A 504 0.35 25.57 2.25
N GLU A 505 1.44 26.00 1.61
CA GLU A 505 2.73 25.28 1.60
C GLU A 505 3.67 25.83 2.68
N ASN A 506 4.30 24.92 3.42
CA ASN A 506 5.24 25.24 4.50
C ASN A 506 6.66 25.43 3.94
N GLY A 507 7.33 26.52 4.30
CA GLY A 507 8.64 26.88 3.74
C GLY A 507 8.60 27.78 2.50
N ALA A 508 7.42 28.10 1.98
CA ALA A 508 7.26 28.96 0.81
C ALA A 508 7.69 30.42 1.10
N VAL A 509 8.61 30.94 0.28
CA VAL A 509 9.19 32.30 0.43
C VAL A 509 8.91 33.21 -0.77
N GLY A 510 8.08 32.77 -1.71
CA GLY A 510 7.81 33.46 -2.97
C GLY A 510 8.78 33.09 -4.08
N THR A 511 8.64 33.75 -5.22
CA THR A 511 9.38 33.45 -6.45
C THR A 511 10.47 34.47 -6.80
N SER A 512 10.66 35.48 -5.94
CA SER A 512 11.61 36.56 -6.18
C SER A 512 13.06 36.05 -6.13
N PHE A 513 13.94 36.62 -6.97
CA PHE A 513 15.35 36.25 -6.96
C PHE A 513 16.00 36.48 -5.58
N GLU A 514 15.68 37.60 -4.93
CA GLU A 514 16.23 37.97 -3.62
C GLU A 514 15.82 36.97 -2.54
N SER A 515 14.53 36.61 -2.49
CA SER A 515 14.01 35.63 -1.52
C SER A 515 14.61 34.24 -1.74
N LEU A 516 14.68 33.78 -3.00
CA LEU A 516 15.25 32.48 -3.33
C LEU A 516 16.76 32.42 -3.07
N GLN A 517 17.50 33.47 -3.43
CA GLN A 517 18.93 33.58 -3.13
C GLN A 517 19.18 33.58 -1.61
N ARG A 518 18.36 34.28 -0.83
CA ARG A 518 18.44 34.25 0.65
C ARG A 518 18.28 32.84 1.20
N VAL A 519 17.35 32.03 0.67
CA VAL A 519 17.17 30.62 1.08
C VAL A 519 18.44 29.80 0.82
N VAL A 520 19.09 30.01 -0.32
CA VAL A 520 20.39 29.38 -0.61
C VAL A 520 21.43 29.79 0.44
N GLU A 521 21.62 31.09 0.64
CA GLU A 521 22.71 31.63 1.47
C GLU A 521 22.50 31.38 2.97
N SER A 522 21.27 31.47 3.46
CA SER A 522 20.95 31.55 4.89
C SER A 522 19.60 30.95 5.28
N GLY A 523 18.95 30.23 4.37
CA GLY A 523 17.66 29.59 4.63
C GLY A 523 17.69 28.60 5.78
N ASN A 524 16.57 28.50 6.48
CA ASN A 524 16.39 27.43 7.46
C ASN A 524 16.08 26.09 6.75
N LEU A 525 16.08 24.99 7.52
CA LEU A 525 15.87 23.65 6.98
C LEU A 525 14.55 23.51 6.21
N ARG A 526 13.46 24.09 6.72
CA ARG A 526 12.13 24.02 6.11
C ARG A 526 12.09 24.76 4.77
N GLU A 527 12.63 25.97 4.72
CA GLU A 527 12.72 26.75 3.47
C GLU A 527 13.57 26.05 2.40
N ARG A 528 14.68 25.42 2.81
CA ARG A 528 15.55 24.67 1.89
C ARG A 528 14.91 23.37 1.41
N ALA A 529 14.14 22.70 2.27
CA ALA A 529 13.36 21.53 1.87
C ALA A 529 12.26 21.91 0.88
N ASP A 530 11.53 23.00 1.13
CA ASP A 530 10.52 23.51 0.21
C ASP A 530 11.12 23.94 -1.12
N PHE A 531 12.27 24.63 -1.10
CA PHE A 531 13.02 24.97 -2.31
C PHE A 531 13.29 23.73 -3.20
N LEU A 532 13.73 22.62 -2.61
CA LEU A 532 13.93 21.37 -3.34
C LEU A 532 12.60 20.76 -3.80
N PHE A 533 11.56 20.80 -2.97
CA PHE A 533 10.24 20.30 -3.29
C PHE A 533 9.61 21.07 -4.47
N ALA A 534 9.56 22.39 -4.41
CA ALA A 534 9.09 23.26 -5.48
C ALA A 534 9.88 23.04 -6.78
N GLY A 535 11.22 22.99 -6.69
CA GLY A 535 12.07 22.68 -7.82
C GLY A 535 11.77 21.31 -8.45
N ALA A 536 11.44 20.31 -7.64
CA ALA A 536 11.05 18.98 -8.10
C ALA A 536 9.64 18.98 -8.73
N ALA A 537 8.65 19.55 -8.04
CA ALA A 537 7.25 19.60 -8.45
C ALA A 537 7.03 20.41 -9.74
N ASN A 538 7.75 21.51 -9.90
CA ASN A 538 7.69 22.39 -11.08
C ASN A 538 8.53 21.88 -12.28
N GLY A 539 9.09 20.67 -12.17
CA GLY A 539 9.86 20.00 -13.21
C GLY A 539 11.28 20.50 -13.41
N LEU A 540 11.73 21.52 -12.66
CA LEU A 540 13.06 22.12 -12.81
C LEU A 540 14.18 21.12 -12.51
N LEU A 541 14.11 20.44 -11.36
CA LEU A 541 15.12 19.46 -10.96
C LEU A 541 15.11 18.19 -11.82
N PRO A 542 13.95 17.60 -12.18
CA PRO A 542 13.91 16.52 -13.17
C PRO A 542 14.57 16.89 -14.50
N ASP A 543 14.26 18.05 -15.06
CA ASP A 543 14.83 18.50 -16.33
C ASP A 543 16.36 18.65 -16.25
N LEU A 544 16.86 19.08 -15.09
CA LEU A 544 18.30 19.21 -14.84
C LEU A 544 19.01 17.86 -14.62
N THR A 545 18.35 16.88 -14.02
CA THR A 545 19.00 15.66 -13.49
C THR A 545 18.74 14.38 -14.31
N GLY A 546 18.34 14.52 -15.57
CA GLY A 546 18.18 13.37 -16.48
C GLY A 546 16.73 12.91 -16.68
N GLY A 547 15.76 13.81 -16.46
CA GLY A 547 14.35 13.62 -16.82
C GLY A 547 13.46 13.12 -15.69
N ARG A 548 12.21 12.77 -16.03
CA ARG A 548 11.15 12.41 -15.07
C ARG A 548 11.59 11.30 -14.12
N VAL A 549 11.25 11.46 -12.84
CA VAL A 549 11.37 10.39 -11.84
C VAL A 549 10.09 9.56 -11.89
N ARG A 550 10.22 8.26 -12.13
CA ARG A 550 9.09 7.33 -12.07
C ARG A 550 8.70 7.17 -10.60
N ARG A 551 7.40 7.18 -10.31
CA ARG A 551 6.91 6.86 -8.95
C ARG A 551 7.12 5.38 -8.70
N HIS A 552 7.60 5.04 -7.50
CA HIS A 552 7.81 3.66 -7.12
C HIS A 552 6.46 2.91 -7.05
N PRO A 553 6.37 1.63 -7.50
CA PRO A 553 5.10 0.88 -7.53
C PRO A 553 4.39 0.78 -6.18
N VAL A 554 5.14 0.65 -5.08
CA VAL A 554 4.59 0.63 -3.71
C VAL A 554 3.83 1.92 -3.41
N VAL A 555 4.44 3.07 -3.72
CA VAL A 555 3.83 4.39 -3.50
C VAL A 555 2.59 4.56 -4.38
N MET A 556 2.60 4.03 -5.60
CA MET A 556 1.43 4.07 -6.47
C MET A 556 0.27 3.26 -5.90
N GLY A 557 0.51 2.00 -5.52
CA GLY A 557 -0.54 1.14 -4.98
C GLY A 557 -1.17 1.69 -3.71
N GLU A 558 -0.36 2.23 -2.79
CA GLU A 558 -0.89 2.85 -1.56
C GLU A 558 -1.63 4.15 -1.81
N ARG A 559 -1.29 4.88 -2.89
CA ARG A 559 -2.00 6.11 -3.25
C ARG A 559 -3.38 5.83 -3.84
N ASP A 560 -3.57 4.69 -4.50
CA ASP A 560 -4.88 4.28 -5.03
C ASP A 560 -5.88 4.00 -3.90
N ASP A 561 -5.40 3.62 -2.70
CA ASP A 561 -6.21 3.44 -1.48
C ASP A 561 -6.53 4.77 -0.74
N ARG A 562 -5.84 5.87 -1.09
CA ARG A 562 -5.95 7.16 -0.37
C ARG A 562 -7.27 7.84 -0.71
N ARG A 563 -7.93 8.41 0.31
CA ARG A 563 -9.13 9.24 0.13
C ARG A 563 -8.97 10.61 0.79
N LYS A 564 -9.84 11.55 0.42
CA LYS A 564 -9.94 12.85 1.10
C LYS A 564 -10.61 12.68 2.45
N THR A 565 -10.16 13.43 3.45
CA THR A 565 -10.85 13.46 4.75
C THR A 565 -12.25 14.02 4.59
N GLU A 566 -13.15 13.68 5.51
CA GLU A 566 -14.50 14.19 5.50
C GLU A 566 -14.52 15.73 5.64
N ALA A 567 -13.68 16.28 6.51
CA ALA A 567 -13.54 17.72 6.71
C ALA A 567 -13.14 18.44 5.41
N TYR A 568 -12.13 17.93 4.69
CA TYR A 568 -11.71 18.50 3.42
C TYR A 568 -12.80 18.40 2.35
N THR A 569 -13.50 17.26 2.30
CA THR A 569 -14.60 17.04 1.37
C THR A 569 -15.74 18.03 1.60
N ARG A 570 -16.16 18.23 2.86
CA ARG A 570 -17.20 19.21 3.24
C ARG A 570 -16.78 20.64 2.87
N TYR A 571 -15.54 21.03 3.18
CA TYR A 571 -14.97 22.33 2.79
C TYR A 571 -15.06 22.56 1.28
N LYS A 572 -14.63 21.59 0.47
CA LYS A 572 -14.63 21.70 -0.99
C LYS A 572 -16.04 21.75 -1.59
N GLN A 573 -16.95 20.89 -1.11
CA GLN A 573 -18.33 20.88 -1.55
C GLN A 573 -19.01 22.23 -1.27
N ARG A 574 -18.87 22.76 -0.05
CA ARG A 574 -19.45 24.05 0.33
C ARG A 574 -18.89 25.20 -0.53
N THR A 575 -17.58 25.19 -0.80
CA THR A 575 -16.94 26.17 -1.68
C THR A 575 -17.54 26.14 -3.09
N GLU A 576 -17.75 24.94 -3.64
CA GLU A 576 -18.31 24.75 -4.98
C GLU A 576 -19.80 25.13 -5.05
N GLU A 577 -20.59 24.82 -4.02
CA GLU A 577 -21.98 25.24 -3.90
C GLU A 577 -22.13 26.77 -3.93
N LEU A 578 -21.36 27.48 -3.09
CA LEU A 578 -21.42 28.94 -3.04
C LEU A 578 -20.96 29.58 -4.36
N ARG A 579 -19.95 29.00 -5.00
CA ARG A 579 -19.50 29.44 -6.32
C ARG A 579 -20.58 29.22 -7.38
N ALA A 580 -21.30 28.10 -7.34
CA ALA A 580 -22.42 27.82 -8.24
C ALA A 580 -23.59 28.80 -8.04
N LEU A 581 -23.76 29.34 -6.83
CA LEU A 581 -24.72 30.40 -6.51
C LEU A 581 -24.27 31.80 -6.97
N GLY A 582 -23.08 31.92 -7.57
CA GLY A 582 -22.53 33.20 -8.03
C GLY A 582 -22.08 34.12 -6.89
N ILE A 583 -21.81 33.56 -5.71
CA ILE A 583 -21.25 34.30 -4.58
C ILE A 583 -19.81 34.70 -4.91
N ASP A 584 -19.43 35.92 -4.53
CA ASP A 584 -18.09 36.45 -4.72
C ASP A 584 -17.04 35.67 -3.90
N ASP A 585 -15.86 35.40 -4.47
CA ASP A 585 -14.84 34.57 -3.84
C ASP A 585 -14.39 35.12 -2.46
N ALA A 586 -14.44 36.44 -2.22
CA ALA A 586 -14.12 37.00 -0.90
C ALA A 586 -15.19 36.64 0.15
N VAL A 587 -16.46 36.61 -0.26
CA VAL A 587 -17.58 36.18 0.60
C VAL A 587 -17.55 34.67 0.79
N ILE A 588 -17.20 33.90 -0.25
CA ILE A 588 -16.99 32.44 -0.12
C ILE A 588 -15.91 32.15 0.92
N ALA A 589 -14.76 32.86 0.85
CA ALA A 589 -13.66 32.66 1.78
C ALA A 589 -14.05 32.91 3.24
N GLU A 590 -14.92 33.88 3.51
CA GLU A 590 -15.48 34.14 4.84
C GLU A 590 -16.45 33.03 5.27
N GLU A 591 -17.38 32.63 4.40
CA GLU A 591 -18.42 31.64 4.69
C GLU A 591 -17.87 30.23 4.93
N VAL A 592 -16.77 29.85 4.26
CA VAL A 592 -16.15 28.52 4.42
C VAL A 592 -14.99 28.49 5.43
N GLU A 593 -14.74 29.61 6.12
CA GLU A 593 -13.59 29.78 7.01
C GLU A 593 -13.56 28.72 8.12
N ASP A 594 -14.70 28.45 8.75
CA ASP A 594 -14.80 27.46 9.84
C ASP A 594 -14.52 26.03 9.34
N LEU A 595 -14.97 25.69 8.12
CA LEU A 595 -14.69 24.38 7.50
C LEU A 595 -13.21 24.27 7.11
N MET A 596 -12.65 25.35 6.57
CA MET A 596 -11.26 25.39 6.17
C MET A 596 -10.32 25.41 7.38
N ALA A 597 -10.75 25.90 8.54
CA ALA A 597 -9.96 25.91 9.77
C ALA A 597 -9.67 24.50 10.28
N VAL A 598 -10.58 23.54 10.07
CA VAL A 598 -10.41 22.13 10.50
C VAL A 598 -9.29 21.42 9.73
N VAL A 599 -9.05 21.81 8.48
CA VAL A 599 -8.02 21.20 7.62
C VAL A 599 -6.70 21.98 7.63
N ARG A 600 -6.62 23.09 8.38
CA ARG A 600 -5.39 23.88 8.56
C ARG A 600 -4.58 23.37 9.74
N THR A 601 -3.28 23.63 9.69
CA THR A 601 -2.41 23.32 10.82
C THR A 601 -2.91 23.97 12.11
N PRO A 602 -2.92 23.25 13.25
CA PRO A 602 -3.25 23.84 14.55
C PRO A 602 -2.09 24.68 15.13
N LEU A 603 -0.92 24.67 14.49
CA LEU A 603 0.25 25.41 14.96
C LEU A 603 0.00 26.92 14.95
N ARG A 604 0.57 27.60 15.94
CA ARG A 604 0.63 29.07 15.97
C ARG A 604 1.94 29.56 15.36
N PRO A 605 1.97 30.70 14.66
CA PRO A 605 3.18 31.21 14.03
C PRO A 605 4.39 31.35 14.96
N GLU A 606 4.17 31.64 16.25
CA GLU A 606 5.20 31.76 17.28
C GLU A 606 5.79 30.43 17.76
N ASP A 607 5.04 29.33 17.59
CA ASP A 607 5.44 27.99 17.99
C ASP A 607 6.18 27.25 16.88
N VAL A 608 6.13 27.76 15.65
CA VAL A 608 6.80 27.18 14.48
C VAL A 608 8.31 27.04 14.71
N ARG A 609 8.85 25.86 14.42
CA ARG A 609 10.30 25.57 14.47
C ARG A 609 10.79 24.96 13.14
N PRO A 610 11.90 25.46 12.56
CA PRO A 610 12.57 26.73 12.87
C PRO A 610 11.62 27.94 12.70
N PRO A 611 11.87 29.09 13.37
CA PRO A 611 11.00 30.26 13.27
C PRO A 611 10.77 30.72 11.83
N LEU A 612 9.58 31.25 11.54
CA LEU A 612 9.24 31.81 10.23
C LEU A 612 10.18 32.96 9.87
N SER A 613 10.72 32.95 8.64
CA SER A 613 11.39 34.12 8.10
C SER A 613 10.39 35.24 7.79
N GLN A 614 10.90 36.43 7.48
CA GLN A 614 10.04 37.54 7.05
C GLN A 614 9.26 37.18 5.78
N ASP A 615 9.93 36.58 4.78
CA ASP A 615 9.32 36.21 3.50
C ASP A 615 8.25 35.14 3.68
N GLU A 616 8.57 34.08 4.44
CA GLU A 616 7.62 33.01 4.73
C GLU A 616 6.42 33.53 5.52
N ARG A 617 6.64 34.39 6.51
CA ARG A 617 5.56 35.00 7.30
C ARG A 617 4.62 35.84 6.44
N LEU A 618 5.12 36.54 5.43
CA LEU A 618 4.28 37.35 4.53
C LEU A 618 3.31 36.51 3.70
N ILE A 619 3.64 35.24 3.44
CA ILE A 619 2.84 34.31 2.64
C ILE A 619 1.97 33.43 3.56
N ALA A 620 2.59 32.80 4.57
CA ALA A 620 1.98 31.77 5.39
C ALA A 620 1.05 32.31 6.49
N VAL A 621 1.17 33.58 6.87
CA VAL A 621 0.37 34.17 7.96
C VAL A 621 -0.66 35.13 7.41
N ARG A 622 -1.94 34.85 7.71
CA ARG A 622 -3.02 35.73 7.30
C ARG A 622 -2.97 37.06 8.05
N ALA A 623 -2.97 38.17 7.30
CA ALA A 623 -2.81 39.51 7.85
C ALA A 623 -3.96 39.95 8.77
N SER A 624 -5.17 39.42 8.60
CA SER A 624 -6.36 39.85 9.35
C SER A 624 -6.37 39.36 10.80
N ASP A 625 -5.94 38.12 11.06
CA ASP A 625 -6.06 37.46 12.36
C ASP A 625 -4.79 36.74 12.83
N GLY A 626 -3.72 36.78 12.02
CA GLY A 626 -2.43 36.19 12.37
C GLY A 626 -2.40 34.66 12.35
N LYS A 627 -3.40 33.98 11.77
CA LYS A 627 -3.41 32.51 11.69
C LYS A 627 -2.47 31.99 10.60
N LEU A 628 -1.88 30.82 10.84
CA LEU A 628 -1.18 30.05 9.80
C LEU A 628 -2.17 29.50 8.78
N LEU A 629 -1.73 29.49 7.51
CA LEU A 629 -2.53 29.06 6.37
C LEU A 629 -2.12 27.69 5.82
N TRP A 630 -1.10 27.05 6.41
CA TRP A 630 -0.63 25.74 5.98
C TRP A 630 -1.73 24.69 6.07
N MET A 631 -1.77 23.81 5.07
CA MET A 631 -2.74 22.73 4.97
C MET A 631 -2.01 21.39 4.79
N PRO A 632 -1.62 20.76 5.91
CA PRO A 632 -0.89 19.49 5.87
C PRO A 632 -1.67 18.39 5.15
N ALA A 633 -0.96 17.50 4.48
CA ALA A 633 -1.57 16.38 3.78
C ALA A 633 -2.39 15.49 4.71
N GLY A 634 -1.91 15.20 5.93
CA GLY A 634 -2.62 14.37 6.92
C GLY A 634 -3.93 14.94 7.44
N LEU A 635 -4.22 16.23 7.20
CA LEU A 635 -5.53 16.83 7.53
C LEU A 635 -6.49 16.85 6.33
N SER A 636 -5.97 16.66 5.12
CA SER A 636 -6.78 16.67 3.88
C SER A 636 -6.92 15.29 3.25
N GLU A 637 -6.05 14.36 3.58
CA GLU A 637 -6.00 13.00 3.05
C GLU A 637 -5.86 11.98 4.17
N GLU A 638 -6.41 10.79 3.95
CA GLU A 638 -6.35 9.69 4.90
C GLU A 638 -6.29 8.34 4.17
N LEU A 639 -5.78 7.33 4.87
CA LEU A 639 -5.90 5.93 4.48
C LEU A 639 -6.98 5.24 5.31
N PRO A 640 -7.90 4.48 4.69
CA PRO A 640 -8.90 3.73 5.44
C PRO A 640 -8.24 2.64 6.29
N MET A 641 -8.88 2.27 7.41
CA MET A 641 -8.37 1.19 8.29
C MET A 641 -8.20 -0.16 7.58
N SER A 642 -8.92 -0.37 6.48
CA SER A 642 -8.81 -1.53 5.61
C SER A 642 -7.62 -1.52 4.66
N ALA A 643 -6.92 -0.38 4.48
CA ALA A 643 -5.80 -0.26 3.55
C ALA A 643 -4.65 -1.20 3.95
N GLY A 644 -3.97 -1.77 2.95
CA GLY A 644 -2.93 -2.77 3.20
C GLY A 644 -1.76 -2.22 4.04
N LEU A 645 -1.36 -0.97 3.82
CA LEU A 645 -0.32 -0.32 4.64
C LEU A 645 -0.80 -0.14 6.10
N GLN A 646 -2.05 0.27 6.32
CA GLN A 646 -2.60 0.46 7.66
C GLN A 646 -2.58 -0.85 8.44
N GLN A 647 -2.98 -1.96 7.82
CA GLN A 647 -2.97 -3.29 8.45
C GLN A 647 -1.55 -3.72 8.84
N ARG A 648 -0.56 -3.57 7.95
CA ARG A 648 0.85 -3.89 8.28
C ARG A 648 1.40 -2.99 9.39
N SER A 649 1.05 -1.71 9.35
CA SER A 649 1.52 -0.72 10.33
C SER A 649 0.91 -0.95 11.72
N GLN A 650 -0.31 -1.47 11.80
CA GLN A 650 -0.90 -1.92 13.07
C GLN A 650 -0.08 -3.02 13.75
N GLU A 651 0.50 -3.94 12.98
CA GLU A 651 1.36 -5.01 13.52
C GLU A 651 2.73 -4.47 13.94
N SER A 652 3.34 -3.66 13.07
CA SER A 652 4.70 -3.14 13.27
C SER A 652 4.76 -1.97 14.27
N GLY A 653 3.64 -1.29 14.52
CA GLY A 653 3.56 -0.05 15.28
C GLY A 653 3.82 1.22 14.44
N GLY A 654 3.70 1.16 13.12
CA GLY A 654 3.88 2.35 12.29
C GLY A 654 2.72 3.32 12.42
N LEU A 655 3.02 4.60 12.65
CA LEU A 655 2.03 5.66 12.47
C LEU A 655 1.83 5.89 10.97
N VAL A 656 0.59 6.05 10.54
CA VAL A 656 0.22 6.23 9.14
C VAL A 656 -0.75 7.40 9.06
N LEU A 657 -0.48 8.31 8.14
CA LEU A 657 -1.31 9.47 7.83
C LEU A 657 -1.86 9.33 6.41
N THR A 658 -0.96 9.33 5.42
CA THR A 658 -1.34 9.41 4.00
C THR A 658 -0.76 8.30 3.13
N GLY A 659 0.13 7.45 3.64
CA GLY A 659 0.85 6.41 2.93
C GLY A 659 2.33 6.70 2.74
N THR A 660 3.09 5.71 2.24
CA THR A 660 4.53 5.85 2.01
C THR A 660 4.86 7.13 1.25
N SER A 661 5.83 7.91 1.75
CA SER A 661 6.07 9.27 1.25
C SER A 661 6.67 9.28 -0.15
N GLY A 662 5.80 9.47 -1.15
CA GLY A 662 6.20 9.67 -2.53
C GLY A 662 7.03 10.94 -2.75
N SER A 663 6.78 12.00 -1.97
CA SER A 663 7.55 13.23 -1.98
C SER A 663 8.99 12.99 -1.51
N THR A 664 9.16 12.19 -0.45
CA THR A 664 10.50 11.78 0.02
C THR A 664 11.25 10.99 -1.03
N HIS A 665 10.62 9.95 -1.59
CA HIS A 665 11.20 9.18 -2.68
C HIS A 665 11.60 10.09 -3.87
N PHE A 666 10.73 11.02 -4.25
CA PHE A 666 10.97 11.90 -5.38
C PHE A 666 12.16 12.84 -5.15
N ILE A 667 12.20 13.55 -4.01
CA ILE A 667 13.31 14.46 -3.66
C ILE A 667 14.62 13.68 -3.52
N LEU A 668 14.62 12.59 -2.75
CA LEU A 668 15.85 11.85 -2.45
C LEU A 668 16.46 11.23 -3.71
N THR A 669 15.64 10.77 -4.66
CA THR A 669 16.12 10.30 -5.98
C THR A 669 16.79 11.41 -6.78
N LEU A 670 16.23 12.62 -6.81
CA LEU A 670 16.82 13.76 -7.51
C LEU A 670 18.15 14.19 -6.88
N VAL A 671 18.23 14.18 -5.54
CA VAL A 671 19.45 14.46 -4.80
C VAL A 671 20.52 13.37 -5.04
N ALA A 672 20.13 12.10 -5.08
CA ALA A 672 21.03 11.00 -5.41
C ALA A 672 21.56 11.13 -6.86
N ARG A 673 20.73 11.57 -7.82
CA ARG A 673 21.17 11.85 -9.19
C ARG A 673 22.16 13.01 -9.27
N LEU A 674 21.98 14.06 -8.48
CA LEU A 674 22.96 15.16 -8.38
C LEU A 674 24.34 14.64 -7.96
N SER A 675 24.39 13.73 -6.98
CA SER A 675 25.64 13.11 -6.53
C SER A 675 26.42 12.47 -7.67
N ASN A 676 25.70 11.77 -8.57
CA ASN A 676 26.28 11.10 -9.73
C ASN A 676 26.66 12.06 -10.87
N LEU A 677 25.89 13.14 -11.10
CA LEU A 677 26.10 14.07 -12.21
C LEU A 677 27.30 15.00 -12.00
N ALA A 678 27.63 15.33 -10.76
CA ALA A 678 28.62 16.35 -10.43
C ALA A 678 29.82 15.83 -9.61
N ASN A 679 29.90 14.51 -9.36
CA ASN A 679 30.83 13.93 -8.37
C ASN A 679 30.75 14.70 -7.03
N PHE A 680 29.52 15.08 -6.66
CA PHE A 680 29.21 15.93 -5.53
C PHE A 680 28.75 15.04 -4.38
N PRO A 681 29.62 14.71 -3.41
CA PRO A 681 29.25 13.76 -2.36
C PRO A 681 28.13 14.36 -1.51
N VAL A 682 27.00 13.64 -1.45
CA VAL A 682 25.86 13.96 -0.59
C VAL A 682 25.68 12.88 0.46
N ASP A 683 25.48 13.29 1.70
CA ASP A 683 25.02 12.40 2.77
C ASP A 683 23.50 12.24 2.68
N LEU A 684 23.06 11.18 2.00
CA LEU A 684 21.63 10.87 1.85
C LEU A 684 20.94 10.57 3.19
N GLY A 685 21.68 10.19 4.23
CA GLY A 685 21.16 10.01 5.58
C GLY A 685 20.76 11.32 6.22
N LEU A 686 21.58 12.38 6.06
CA LEU A 686 21.24 13.73 6.53
C LEU A 686 20.05 14.31 5.74
N ILE A 687 19.98 14.06 4.43
CA ILE A 687 18.83 14.48 3.61
C ILE A 687 17.55 13.78 4.08
N ARG A 688 17.58 12.46 4.30
CA ARG A 688 16.46 11.69 4.88
C ARG A 688 16.02 12.27 6.23
N ALA A 689 16.96 12.55 7.14
CA ALA A 689 16.66 13.10 8.46
C ALA A 689 16.02 14.51 8.38
N GLY A 690 16.46 15.35 7.45
CA GLY A 690 15.84 16.66 7.23
C GLY A 690 14.43 16.55 6.65
N LEU A 691 14.17 15.61 5.73
CA LEU A 691 12.83 15.36 5.21
C LEU A 691 11.88 14.82 6.30
N VAL A 692 12.38 13.97 7.20
CA VAL A 692 11.62 13.55 8.40
C VAL A 692 11.25 14.78 9.22
N SER A 693 12.24 15.62 9.52
CA SER A 693 12.03 16.81 10.33
C SER A 693 11.00 17.77 9.72
N THR A 694 10.99 17.96 8.40
CA THR A 694 10.08 18.94 7.78
C THR A 694 8.68 18.38 7.51
N MET A 695 8.57 17.13 7.03
CA MET A 695 7.28 16.54 6.65
C MET A 695 6.48 16.03 7.85
N ALA A 696 7.15 15.39 8.82
CA ALA A 696 6.47 14.89 10.01
C ALA A 696 6.13 15.99 11.03
N TYR A 697 6.91 17.07 11.06
CA TYR A 697 6.60 18.22 11.90
C TYR A 697 5.27 18.90 11.56
N VAL A 698 4.97 19.07 10.28
CA VAL A 698 3.71 19.71 9.86
C VAL A 698 2.55 18.72 9.75
N GLY A 699 2.82 17.41 9.74
CA GLY A 699 1.80 16.37 9.58
C GLY A 699 1.46 16.03 8.13
N ASP A 700 2.40 16.18 7.20
CA ASP A 700 2.24 15.69 5.82
C ASP A 700 2.37 14.16 5.75
N HIS A 701 3.33 13.64 6.52
CA HIS A 701 3.68 12.23 6.61
C HIS A 701 4.16 11.89 8.01
N SER A 702 4.00 10.65 8.47
CA SER A 702 4.65 10.21 9.71
C SER A 702 6.15 9.96 9.51
N PHE A 703 6.91 9.79 10.60
CA PHE A 703 8.29 9.30 10.53
C PHE A 703 8.37 7.99 9.73
N HIS A 704 7.45 7.06 10.00
CA HIS A 704 7.41 5.76 9.31
C HIS A 704 7.30 5.92 7.79
N GLU A 705 6.38 6.78 7.32
CA GLU A 705 6.11 6.98 5.90
C GLU A 705 7.27 7.65 5.18
N VAL A 706 7.94 8.62 5.82
CA VAL A 706 9.13 9.27 5.28
C VAL A 706 10.29 8.28 5.20
N MET A 707 10.54 7.53 6.28
CA MET A 707 11.63 6.56 6.31
C MET A 707 11.43 5.42 5.31
N ALA A 708 10.19 4.91 5.17
CA ALA A 708 9.84 3.93 4.15
C ALA A 708 10.05 4.48 2.73
N GLY A 709 9.59 5.71 2.45
CA GLY A 709 9.78 6.35 1.15
C GLY A 709 11.25 6.60 0.80
N ALA A 710 12.07 6.94 1.80
CA ALA A 710 13.52 7.09 1.64
C ALA A 710 14.20 5.74 1.39
N GLN A 711 13.80 4.68 2.10
CA GLN A 711 14.42 3.36 1.96
C GLN A 711 14.28 2.80 0.54
N LEU A 712 13.14 3.04 -0.12
CA LEU A 712 12.94 2.68 -1.53
C LEU A 712 14.04 3.25 -2.46
N VAL A 713 14.59 4.43 -2.15
CA VAL A 713 15.70 5.01 -2.91
C VAL A 713 17.03 4.41 -2.48
N LEU A 714 17.24 4.24 -1.17
CA LEU A 714 18.49 3.71 -0.63
C LEU A 714 18.73 2.27 -1.10
N ASP A 715 17.69 1.47 -1.27
CA ASP A 715 17.79 0.11 -1.84
C ASP A 715 18.36 0.10 -3.28
N GLU A 716 18.27 1.22 -4.01
CA GLU A 716 18.72 1.35 -5.40
C GLU A 716 20.06 2.08 -5.56
N VAL A 717 20.48 2.88 -4.58
CA VAL A 717 21.67 3.76 -4.69
C VAL A 717 22.69 3.48 -3.60
N ALA A 718 23.99 3.64 -3.88
CA ALA A 718 25.02 3.45 -2.86
C ALA A 718 24.94 4.54 -1.76
N HIS A 719 24.90 4.12 -0.50
CA HIS A 719 24.74 5.00 0.66
C HIS A 719 25.64 4.58 1.84
N PRO A 720 26.97 4.66 1.69
CA PRO A 720 27.90 4.13 2.68
C PRO A 720 27.72 4.80 4.04
N GLY A 721 27.53 4.01 5.10
CA GLY A 721 27.40 4.48 6.47
C GLY A 721 26.00 4.97 6.86
N VAL A 722 25.06 5.03 5.92
CA VAL A 722 23.65 5.33 6.22
C VAL A 722 22.95 4.02 6.58
N PRO A 723 22.35 3.89 7.79
CA PRO A 723 21.66 2.66 8.17
C PRO A 723 20.33 2.48 7.44
N ASP A 724 20.00 1.22 7.12
CA ASP A 724 18.71 0.83 6.58
C ASP A 724 17.58 1.06 7.58
N TYR A 725 16.45 1.51 7.07
CA TYR A 725 15.20 1.55 7.81
C TYR A 725 14.61 0.14 7.92
N VAL A 726 14.34 -0.29 9.15
CA VAL A 726 13.67 -1.56 9.44
C VAL A 726 12.34 -1.26 10.09
N ASP A 727 11.25 -1.65 9.42
CA ASP A 727 9.91 -1.51 9.98
C ASP A 727 9.70 -2.47 11.16
N GLY A 728 9.15 -1.94 12.25
CA GLY A 728 8.96 -2.70 13.49
C GLY A 728 8.92 -1.81 14.73
N ARG A 729 8.67 -2.42 15.89
CA ARG A 729 8.51 -1.69 17.17
C ARG A 729 9.78 -1.00 17.65
N TYR A 730 10.94 -1.40 17.14
CA TYR A 730 12.25 -0.87 17.50
C TYR A 730 12.75 0.25 16.56
N ARG A 731 11.90 0.74 15.64
CA ARG A 731 12.27 1.67 14.55
C ARG A 731 12.99 2.94 15.01
N TYR A 732 12.68 3.42 16.21
CA TYR A 732 13.22 4.67 16.75
C TYR A 732 14.62 4.55 17.33
N ARG A 733 15.18 3.34 17.46
CA ARG A 733 16.52 3.13 18.04
C ARG A 733 17.66 3.48 17.09
N ASN A 734 17.36 3.58 15.80
CA ASN A 734 18.36 3.80 14.75
C ASN A 734 17.93 4.95 13.83
N VAL A 735 18.16 6.18 14.29
CA VAL A 735 17.81 7.41 13.54
C VAL A 735 19.10 8.19 13.25
N TYR A 736 19.69 7.94 12.08
CA TYR A 736 20.85 8.69 11.63
C TYR A 736 20.55 10.20 11.56
N PRO A 737 21.47 11.10 11.99
CA PRO A 737 22.86 10.85 12.42
C PRO A 737 23.04 10.63 13.93
N LEU A 738 21.95 10.38 14.66
CA LEU A 738 21.92 10.34 16.12
C LEU A 738 22.26 8.95 16.66
N THR A 739 22.94 8.89 17.79
CA THR A 739 23.14 7.63 18.52
C THR A 739 21.95 7.28 19.41
N GLU A 740 21.85 6.02 19.83
CA GLU A 740 20.80 5.61 20.77
C GLU A 740 20.89 6.41 22.08
N GLU A 741 22.10 6.71 22.57
CA GLU A 741 22.30 7.53 23.77
C GLU A 741 21.80 8.96 23.60
N GLU A 742 22.05 9.59 22.45
CA GLU A 742 21.53 10.93 22.16
C GLU A 742 20.01 10.93 22.09
N LEU A 743 19.42 9.94 21.43
CA LEU A 743 17.97 9.76 21.34
C LEU A 743 17.37 9.57 22.73
N ARG A 744 17.98 8.75 23.59
CA ARG A 744 17.53 8.59 24.98
C ARG A 744 17.64 9.87 25.80
N ALA A 745 18.72 10.63 25.63
CA ALA A 745 18.98 11.82 26.42
C ALA A 745 18.09 13.02 26.03
N HIS A 746 17.71 13.12 24.75
CA HIS A 746 17.12 14.35 24.21
C HIS A 746 15.75 14.18 23.59
N VAL A 747 15.34 12.96 23.23
CA VAL A 747 14.08 12.70 22.51
C VAL A 747 13.16 11.78 23.31
N ALA A 748 13.71 10.69 23.84
CA ALA A 748 12.96 9.68 24.57
C ALA A 748 12.46 10.22 25.92
N ARG A 749 11.16 10.06 26.18
CA ARG A 749 10.58 10.42 27.47
C ARG A 749 11.14 9.49 28.56
N ASP A 750 11.64 10.07 29.63
CA ASP A 750 12.27 9.36 30.75
C ASP A 750 13.45 8.46 30.33
N GLY A 751 14.07 8.74 29.17
CA GLY A 751 15.14 7.93 28.60
C GLY A 751 14.68 6.60 27.99
N LEU A 752 13.37 6.40 27.81
CA LEU A 752 12.76 5.17 27.33
C LEU A 752 12.09 5.33 25.96
N PHE A 753 12.29 4.37 25.07
CA PHE A 753 11.66 4.34 23.76
C PHE A 753 10.18 3.90 23.83
N PRO A 754 9.37 4.18 22.78
CA PRO A 754 7.95 3.80 22.77
C PRO A 754 7.68 2.31 23.03
N ASP A 755 8.54 1.40 22.53
CA ASP A 755 8.45 -0.03 22.83
C ASP A 755 8.68 -0.35 24.30
N GLU A 756 9.55 0.39 24.99
CA GLU A 756 9.88 0.15 26.39
C GLU A 756 8.72 0.58 27.31
N HIS A 757 8.09 1.72 27.02
CA HIS A 757 6.87 2.15 27.72
C HIS A 757 5.70 1.19 27.52
N ALA A 758 5.51 0.72 26.29
CA ALA A 758 4.47 -0.25 25.96
C ALA A 758 4.69 -1.59 26.69
N MET A 759 5.91 -2.10 26.72
CA MET A 759 6.24 -3.35 27.40
C MET A 759 6.18 -3.24 28.92
N ALA A 760 6.49 -2.07 29.50
CA ALA A 760 6.32 -1.82 30.92
C ALA A 760 4.83 -1.87 31.33
N LEU A 761 3.96 -1.20 30.56
CA LEU A 761 2.50 -1.26 30.78
C LEU A 761 1.96 -2.68 30.59
N PHE A 762 2.44 -3.40 29.58
CA PHE A 762 2.05 -4.79 29.36
C PHE A 762 2.35 -5.65 30.58
N ALA A 763 3.57 -5.58 31.13
CA ALA A 763 3.95 -6.35 32.30
C ALA A 763 3.12 -5.99 33.55
N GLU A 764 2.85 -4.69 33.78
CA GLU A 764 2.02 -4.23 34.90
C GLU A 764 0.58 -4.79 34.83
N LEU A 765 -0.02 -4.80 33.64
CA LEU A 765 -1.38 -5.27 33.42
C LEU A 765 -1.49 -6.80 33.40
N ASP A 766 -0.45 -7.50 32.94
CA ASP A 766 -0.39 -8.97 32.92
C ASP A 766 -0.18 -9.53 34.34
N ASP A 767 0.73 -8.94 35.13
CA ASP A 767 0.97 -9.33 36.53
C ASP A 767 -0.26 -9.05 37.43
N GLY A 768 -0.95 -7.93 37.20
CA GLY A 768 -2.20 -7.59 37.91
C GLY A 768 -3.38 -8.52 37.59
N ALA A 769 -3.34 -9.23 36.46
CA ALA A 769 -4.34 -10.24 36.10
C ALA A 769 -4.12 -11.57 36.84
N GLU A 770 -2.88 -11.89 37.25
CA GLU A 770 -2.58 -13.07 38.06
C GLU A 770 -2.90 -12.85 39.55
N GLU A 771 -2.57 -11.69 40.14
CA GLU A 771 -2.86 -11.38 41.55
C GLU A 771 -4.36 -11.24 41.86
N GLY A 772 -5.20 -10.91 40.86
CA GLY A 772 -6.66 -10.88 40.99
C GLY A 772 -7.33 -12.26 41.13
N SER A 773 -6.56 -13.35 40.99
CA SER A 773 -7.06 -14.73 41.11
C SER A 773 -6.76 -15.42 42.45
N GLU A 774 -5.97 -14.79 43.32
CA GLU A 774 -5.64 -15.30 44.67
C GLU A 774 -6.21 -14.39 45.77
N SER A 775 -7.54 -14.26 45.86
CA SER A 775 -8.18 -13.78 47.09
C SER A 775 -9.65 -14.23 47.23
N ASP A 776 -9.89 -15.55 47.23
CA ASP A 776 -11.11 -16.10 47.83
C ASP A 776 -10.92 -17.54 48.34
N ASP A 777 -9.88 -17.77 49.15
CA ASP A 777 -9.80 -18.96 50.02
C ASP A 777 -9.96 -18.51 51.47
N GLY A 778 -11.19 -18.12 51.80
CA GLY A 778 -11.67 -17.81 53.14
C GLY A 778 -12.72 -18.82 53.59
N ASP A 779 -12.25 -19.98 54.04
CA ASP A 779 -12.79 -20.75 55.18
C ASP A 779 -14.33 -20.88 55.26
N ASP A 780 -14.89 -22.01 54.79
CA ASP A 780 -15.94 -22.61 55.60
C ASP A 780 -15.90 -24.14 55.63
N SER A 781 -15.77 -24.58 56.87
CA SER A 781 -15.76 -25.94 57.33
C SER A 781 -17.16 -26.55 57.40
N SER A 782 -17.19 -27.87 57.19
CA SER A 782 -18.10 -28.83 57.82
C SER A 782 -19.52 -29.07 57.27
N ASP A 783 -19.73 -30.37 57.05
CA ASP A 783 -20.94 -31.17 57.29
C ASP A 783 -22.07 -31.26 56.25
N ARG A 784 -22.00 -32.42 55.56
CA ARG A 784 -23.04 -33.38 55.13
C ARG A 784 -23.43 -33.46 53.65
#